data_AF-A0A8C7ZP26-F1
#
_entry.id   AF-A0A8C7ZP26-F1
#
_cell.length_a   1.000
_cell.length_b   1.000
_cell.length_c   1.000
_cell.angle_alpha   90.00
_cell.angle_beta   90.00
_cell.angle_gamma   90.00
#
_symmetry.space_group_name_H-M   'P 1'
#
loop_
_entity.id
_entity.type
_entity.pdbx_description
1 polymer ?
#
loop_
_entity_poly.entity_id
_entity_poly.type
_entity_poly.pdbx_seq_one_letter_code
_entity_poly.pdbx_strand_id
1 'polypeptide(L)'
;MYEVMSGDTLSWKVPNPKQSSTDSAPEAHFSGEGGPSKILKVCFCTNNNLGKNFTLVKCDNAWQVKVIIRTILVSGRLGPDVALAGCYGLMLKHLKSEELHWLHPELTVGEVEKRYESHHVEAEWRYDLRIRYIPVNFLEKFREDRSTFLFFYQQVRSDYMQHYATKVSEGMALQLGCLEIRRFYKDMNAKGLEKKSNFELLEKEVGLDLFFPPNLLNTMKPRQLRKLIQQTFQQYAGLREDDCMIKFFETLKDFVNYTEEAFPCDLIQGWRISVELVIGGRGIRQRTQKDAAAVFLADFKQIRKIQCLPQADGKAHLNINIENANQPLSVSVAAVSVAENMMDLIDGYCRLERGTEDSLIHKPNKDAKSGRTTLPDIPTDRGNSAVRNSMGSDIYCEILDERPKSAVKFGVDRDDIVLGRILGEGFFGEVYEGVYKKDNGQRVNVAVKTCKDCSPDVMEKFMSEAVIMKNLEHPHIVKLIGIIEEDPVWIIMELYPHGELGNYLCQNQNKLTNTTLVLFSLQICKALVYLGGVNVVHRDIAVRNVLVASPDCVKLGDFGLSRYIEDQEYYKASVCRLPIKWMAPESINFRRFTQASDVWMFAVCMWEILSRGQQPFFWLENRDVINQLEQGIRLPKPDNCPPALYSLMTRCWSYDPQERPSFTELVVKISDVHKMEKEQEAEKERDRARATKIFEPKVFVTEPPPKPSRMQPSRFRNTVSIGLHIQVNEALCASSPDLASPSEYQSPVDSRNSLAVPVMSPRRRSMGEGEFSRLSLNSREDAQRMWSAERESMQETLQRQKEEMMEDKKWLEKEEKLLDPKGPEAPPTQPAPEADTENGPPEKPPRQKVQPAPTAELDRSEDKVYQSVMDLVKVVVQLKNDIPDLQPEHYITIVKSVGMVLRDLLQNVDEILPTLHGSVRTEIEGTQKRLNHDMADLISKMRLAQQNAITSLKEDCKKQMLTAAHTLAVDSKNMLDAVDQARVRANLAKPATDD
;
A
#
# COMPACT_ATOMS: atom_id res chain seq x y z
N MET A 1 28.54 13.12 -20.38
CA MET A 1 28.26 13.93 -19.18
C MET A 1 26.82 13.58 -18.81
N TYR A 2 26.64 12.44 -18.14
CA TYR A 2 25.33 11.82 -17.92
C TYR A 2 25.25 11.47 -16.43
N GLU A 3 24.51 12.29 -15.68
CA GLU A 3 24.00 11.93 -14.36
C GLU A 3 22.80 10.99 -14.57
N VAL A 4 22.87 9.79 -14.02
CA VAL A 4 21.76 8.83 -13.96
C VAL A 4 21.46 8.62 -12.48
N MET A 5 20.35 9.22 -12.04
CA MET A 5 19.86 9.21 -10.66
C MET A 5 19.34 7.82 -10.26
N SER A 6 19.60 7.46 -8.99
CA SER A 6 19.32 6.19 -8.34
C SER A 6 17.83 5.91 -8.20
N GLY A 7 17.39 4.70 -8.56
CA GLY A 7 16.05 4.20 -8.28
C GLY A 7 15.96 3.49 -6.93
N ASP A 8 14.89 3.80 -6.20
CA ASP A 8 14.65 3.49 -4.78
C ASP A 8 14.65 2.00 -4.39
N THR A 9 15.12 1.77 -3.16
CA THR A 9 15.31 0.47 -2.50
C THR A 9 14.03 0.08 -1.73
N LEU A 10 13.68 -1.21 -1.72
CA LEU A 10 12.53 -1.77 -1.00
C LEU A 10 12.92 -2.16 0.44
N SER A 11 12.16 -1.73 1.45
CA SER A 11 12.24 -2.18 2.84
C SER A 11 11.02 -3.03 3.25
N TRP A 12 11.26 -4.02 4.11
CA TRP A 12 10.26 -4.91 4.70
C TRP A 12 10.06 -4.59 6.19
N LYS A 13 8.81 -4.66 6.68
CA LYS A 13 8.49 -4.51 8.11
C LYS A 13 8.88 -5.79 8.90
N VAL A 14 9.55 -5.59 10.03
CA VAL A 14 10.09 -6.59 10.98
C VAL A 14 9.01 -7.09 11.96
N PRO A 15 8.99 -8.38 12.36
CA PRO A 15 8.33 -8.88 13.56
C PRO A 15 9.28 -8.81 14.78
N ASN A 16 8.82 -8.29 15.92
CA ASN A 16 9.61 -8.22 17.15
C ASN A 16 9.84 -9.64 17.75
N PRO A 17 11.04 -9.96 18.28
CA PRO A 17 11.40 -11.30 18.73
C PRO A 17 10.69 -11.68 20.04
N LYS A 18 10.20 -12.93 20.07
CA LYS A 18 9.69 -13.59 21.28
C LYS A 18 10.83 -13.76 22.29
N GLN A 19 10.65 -13.25 23.52
CA GLN A 19 11.49 -13.62 24.66
C GLN A 19 11.19 -15.08 25.05
N SER A 20 12.16 -15.97 24.84
CA SER A 20 12.29 -17.23 25.56
C SER A 20 13.53 -17.15 26.44
N SER A 21 13.30 -17.14 27.76
CA SER A 21 14.16 -17.60 28.86
C SER A 21 15.69 -17.55 28.70
N THR A 22 16.29 -16.65 29.48
CA THR A 22 17.55 -16.79 30.22
C THR A 22 18.75 -17.42 29.48
N ASP A 23 19.57 -16.57 28.87
CA ASP A 23 21.02 -16.57 29.12
C ASP A 23 21.59 -15.19 28.74
N SER A 24 22.26 -14.56 29.70
CA SER A 24 22.90 -13.25 29.57
C SER A 24 24.15 -13.34 28.69
N ALA A 25 24.12 -12.73 27.51
CA ALA A 25 25.32 -12.49 26.69
C ALA A 25 25.78 -11.02 26.83
N PRO A 26 27.09 -10.73 26.90
CA PRO A 26 27.60 -9.41 27.28
C PRO A 26 27.53 -8.41 26.12
N GLU A 27 26.92 -7.26 26.36
CA GLU A 27 27.01 -6.09 25.46
C GLU A 27 28.45 -5.55 25.51
N ALA A 28 29.19 -5.69 24.41
CA ALA A 28 30.52 -5.11 24.26
C ALA A 28 30.41 -3.69 23.70
N HIS A 29 30.74 -2.71 24.54
CA HIS A 29 31.02 -1.33 24.14
C HIS A 29 32.20 -1.29 23.15
N PHE A 30 32.04 -0.63 22.00
CA PHE A 30 33.15 -0.34 21.08
C PHE A 30 33.15 1.15 20.73
N SER A 31 33.91 1.93 21.50
CA SER A 31 34.35 3.28 21.15
C SER A 31 35.69 3.18 20.44
N GLY A 32 35.71 3.35 19.11
CA GLY A 32 36.93 3.61 18.36
C GLY A 32 37.32 5.08 18.49
N GLU A 33 38.57 5.36 18.85
CA GLU A 33 39.15 6.71 18.81
C GLU A 33 39.07 7.28 17.39
N GLY A 34 38.78 8.59 17.28
CA GLY A 34 38.47 9.29 16.02
C GLY A 34 39.59 9.26 14.98
N GLY A 35 39.64 8.20 14.18
CA GLY A 35 40.43 8.12 12.95
C GLY A 35 39.75 8.80 11.75
N PRO A 36 40.45 8.97 10.62
CA PRO A 36 39.86 9.51 9.40
C PRO A 36 38.69 8.64 8.95
N SER A 37 37.53 9.27 8.71
CA SER A 37 36.32 8.58 8.24
C SER A 37 36.40 8.27 6.75
N LYS A 38 36.07 7.04 6.36
CA LYS A 38 35.92 6.57 4.97
C LYS A 38 34.47 6.23 4.65
N ILE A 39 34.07 6.37 3.38
CA ILE A 39 32.77 5.94 2.88
C ILE A 39 32.99 4.83 1.85
N LEU A 40 32.54 3.63 2.15
CA LEU A 40 32.62 2.48 1.26
C LEU A 40 31.32 2.31 0.47
N LYS A 41 31.43 2.15 -0.85
CA LYS A 41 30.31 1.78 -1.72
C LYS A 41 30.23 0.26 -1.86
N VAL A 42 29.33 -0.38 -1.12
CA VAL A 42 29.15 -1.83 -1.13
C VAL A 42 27.94 -2.21 -1.98
N CYS A 43 28.20 -2.98 -3.04
CA CYS A 43 27.20 -3.41 -4.01
C CYS A 43 26.57 -4.76 -3.63
N PHE A 44 25.33 -5.00 -4.05
CA PHE A 44 24.63 -6.27 -3.86
C PHE A 44 23.51 -6.47 -4.89
N CYS A 45 23.08 -7.72 -5.09
CA CYS A 45 22.02 -8.08 -6.03
C CYS A 45 20.63 -7.92 -5.38
N THR A 46 19.67 -7.29 -6.09
CA THR A 46 18.25 -7.26 -5.69
C THR A 46 17.34 -7.51 -6.90
N ASN A 47 16.03 -7.65 -6.67
CA ASN A 47 15.02 -7.99 -7.67
C ASN A 47 15.05 -7.12 -8.94
N ASN A 48 15.41 -5.84 -8.85
CA ASN A 48 15.20 -4.90 -9.96
C ASN A 48 16.44 -4.68 -10.85
N ASN A 49 17.66 -5.02 -10.39
CA ASN A 49 18.88 -4.77 -11.14
C ASN A 49 19.97 -5.82 -10.81
N LEU A 50 20.46 -6.50 -11.85
CA LEU A 50 21.56 -7.49 -11.80
C LEU A 50 22.91 -6.80 -11.48
N GLY A 51 23.10 -6.37 -10.23
CA GLY A 51 24.38 -5.83 -9.73
C GLY A 51 24.56 -4.31 -9.81
N LYS A 52 23.48 -3.52 -9.87
CA LYS A 52 23.57 -2.03 -9.82
C LYS A 52 23.19 -1.42 -8.48
N ASN A 53 22.65 -2.20 -7.54
CA ASN A 53 22.29 -1.69 -6.22
C ASN A 53 23.53 -1.63 -5.32
N PHE A 54 23.55 -0.63 -4.44
CA PHE A 54 24.62 -0.44 -3.48
C PHE A 54 24.10 0.26 -2.22
N THR A 55 24.91 0.18 -1.16
CA THR A 55 24.78 1.00 0.02
C THR A 55 26.11 1.70 0.29
N LEU A 56 26.02 2.91 0.83
CA LEU A 56 27.18 3.64 1.32
C LEU A 56 27.34 3.33 2.80
N VAL A 57 28.53 2.91 3.22
CA VAL A 57 28.85 2.61 4.61
C VAL A 57 29.93 3.58 5.07
N LYS A 58 29.57 4.46 6.00
CA LYS A 58 30.55 5.31 6.68
C LYS A 58 31.23 4.48 7.77
N CYS A 59 32.55 4.40 7.74
CA CYS A 59 33.37 3.62 8.68
C CYS A 59 34.67 4.35 9.00
N ASP A 60 35.36 3.93 10.04
CA ASP A 60 36.74 4.35 10.32
C ASP A 60 37.74 3.28 9.86
N ASN A 61 39.03 3.63 9.83
CA ASN A 61 40.10 2.73 9.39
C ASN A 61 40.30 1.51 10.29
N ALA A 62 39.85 1.54 11.54
CA ALA A 62 39.95 0.44 12.49
C ALA A 62 38.78 -0.55 12.39
N TRP A 63 37.70 -0.20 11.69
CA TRP A 63 36.56 -1.10 11.50
C TRP A 63 36.98 -2.38 10.79
N GLN A 64 36.55 -3.51 11.34
CA GLN A 64 36.72 -4.80 10.72
C GLN A 64 35.66 -5.06 9.65
N VAL A 65 36.00 -5.86 8.64
CA VAL A 65 35.08 -6.26 7.56
C VAL A 65 33.79 -6.89 8.11
N LYS A 66 33.87 -7.67 9.19
CA LYS A 66 32.68 -8.24 9.85
C LYS A 66 31.68 -7.18 10.34
N VAL A 67 32.18 -6.02 10.77
CA VAL A 67 31.35 -4.89 11.23
C VAL A 67 30.63 -4.26 10.05
N ILE A 68 31.32 -4.09 8.91
CA ILE A 68 30.71 -3.60 7.66
C ILE A 68 29.59 -4.53 7.23
N ILE A 69 29.86 -5.84 7.13
CA ILE A 69 28.85 -6.85 6.74
C ILE A 69 27.66 -6.77 7.69
N ARG A 70 27.88 -6.83 9.02
CA ARG A 70 26.82 -6.79 10.01
C ARG A 70 25.98 -5.52 9.90
N THR A 71 26.59 -4.36 9.69
CA THR A 71 25.90 -3.07 9.50
C THR A 71 24.95 -3.12 8.30
N ILE A 72 25.37 -3.73 7.19
CA ILE A 72 24.52 -3.88 6.01
C ILE A 72 23.37 -4.87 6.29
N LEU A 73 23.65 -6.00 6.94
CA LEU A 73 22.63 -7.01 7.24
C LEU A 73 21.53 -6.47 8.17
N VAL A 74 21.89 -5.68 9.19
CA VAL A 74 20.91 -5.10 10.14
C VAL A 74 20.21 -3.85 9.61
N SER A 75 20.68 -3.26 8.51
CA SER A 75 20.06 -2.06 7.91
C SER A 75 18.65 -2.29 7.35
N GLY A 76 18.21 -3.55 7.22
CA GLY A 76 16.94 -3.91 6.60
C GLY A 76 16.92 -3.80 5.07
N ARG A 77 18.00 -3.32 4.43
CA ARG A 77 18.09 -3.14 2.96
C ARG A 77 18.05 -4.44 2.17
N LEU A 78 18.44 -5.57 2.77
CA LEU A 78 18.46 -6.89 2.12
C LEU A 78 17.19 -7.72 2.37
N GLY A 79 16.35 -7.30 3.32
CA GLY A 79 15.22 -8.06 3.82
C GLY A 79 15.18 -8.07 5.36
N PRO A 80 14.05 -8.45 5.97
CA PRO A 80 13.91 -8.52 7.42
C PRO A 80 14.55 -9.81 7.96
N ASP A 81 14.90 -9.83 9.24
CA ASP A 81 15.22 -11.04 10.01
C ASP A 81 16.34 -11.93 9.42
N VAL A 82 17.41 -11.33 8.88
CA VAL A 82 18.59 -12.09 8.42
C VAL A 82 19.22 -12.81 9.61
N ALA A 83 18.98 -14.11 9.72
CA ALA A 83 19.45 -14.96 10.80
C ALA A 83 20.78 -15.64 10.45
N LEU A 84 21.03 -15.90 9.16
CA LEU A 84 22.20 -16.62 8.67
C LEU A 84 23.36 -15.70 8.29
N ALA A 85 23.68 -14.72 9.15
CA ALA A 85 24.72 -13.73 8.92
C ALA A 85 26.10 -14.34 8.59
N GLY A 86 26.44 -15.48 9.22
CA GLY A 86 27.70 -16.20 8.97
C GLY A 86 27.85 -16.80 7.56
N CYS A 87 26.82 -16.73 6.70
CA CYS A 87 26.92 -17.16 5.30
C CYS A 87 27.48 -16.07 4.36
N TYR A 88 27.50 -14.82 4.82
CA TYR A 88 27.88 -13.65 4.02
C TYR A 88 29.38 -13.37 4.09
N GLY A 89 29.95 -12.94 2.97
CA GLY A 89 31.33 -12.47 2.82
C GLY A 89 31.38 -11.20 1.97
N LEU A 90 32.50 -10.49 2.05
CA LEU A 90 32.73 -9.27 1.28
C LEU A 90 33.83 -9.52 0.25
N MET A 91 33.50 -9.30 -1.03
CA MET A 91 34.43 -9.48 -2.13
C MET A 91 34.89 -8.11 -2.65
N LEU A 92 36.18 -7.95 -2.84
CA LEU A 92 36.80 -6.80 -3.51
C LEU A 92 37.22 -7.22 -4.92
N LYS A 93 36.68 -6.55 -5.95
CA LYS A 93 36.95 -6.86 -7.35
C LYS A 93 37.56 -5.66 -8.06
N HIS A 94 38.62 -5.91 -8.82
CA HIS A 94 39.17 -4.90 -9.72
C HIS A 94 38.36 -4.87 -11.02
N LEU A 95 37.93 -3.69 -11.47
CA LEU A 95 37.02 -3.55 -12.60
C LEU A 95 37.71 -3.70 -13.97
N LYS A 96 39.03 -3.59 -14.02
CA LYS A 96 39.82 -3.62 -15.27
C LYS A 96 40.62 -4.91 -15.47
N SER A 97 40.59 -5.83 -14.50
CA SER A 97 41.32 -7.11 -14.57
C SER A 97 40.51 -8.23 -13.93
N GLU A 98 41.00 -9.46 -14.03
CA GLU A 98 40.41 -10.63 -13.34
C GLU A 98 40.81 -10.73 -11.86
N GLU A 99 41.52 -9.73 -11.32
CA GLU A 99 41.91 -9.68 -9.91
C GLU A 99 40.69 -9.54 -8.98
N LEU A 100 40.59 -10.46 -8.02
CA LEU A 100 39.57 -10.45 -6.98
C LEU A 100 40.14 -10.97 -5.66
N HIS A 101 39.68 -10.37 -4.56
CA HIS A 101 40.09 -10.70 -3.19
C HIS A 101 38.86 -10.85 -2.32
N TRP A 102 38.74 -11.97 -1.63
CA TRP A 102 37.76 -12.12 -0.58
C TRP A 102 38.33 -11.57 0.72
N LEU A 103 37.67 -10.55 1.26
CA LEU A 103 38.12 -9.82 2.41
C LEU A 103 37.76 -10.60 3.68
N HIS A 104 38.78 -11.12 4.35
CA HIS A 104 38.58 -11.87 5.59
C HIS A 104 37.88 -11.01 6.66
N PRO A 105 36.92 -11.54 7.44
CA PRO A 105 36.11 -10.74 8.37
C PRO A 105 36.89 -9.98 9.45
N GLU A 106 38.10 -10.44 9.79
CA GLU A 106 38.98 -9.78 10.77
C GLU A 106 39.89 -8.69 10.18
N LEU A 107 39.95 -8.52 8.86
CA LEU A 107 40.72 -7.42 8.26
C LEU A 107 40.09 -6.08 8.60
N THR A 108 40.92 -5.10 8.93
CA THR A 108 40.49 -3.72 9.11
C THR A 108 40.42 -2.99 7.78
N VAL A 109 39.59 -1.95 7.68
CA VAL A 109 39.51 -1.09 6.48
C VAL A 109 40.88 -0.55 6.11
N GLY A 110 41.66 -0.05 7.08
CA GLY A 110 43.00 0.46 6.81
C GLY A 110 43.99 -0.59 6.28
N GLU A 111 43.84 -1.86 6.69
CA GLU A 111 44.62 -2.97 6.11
C GLU A 111 44.20 -3.26 4.67
N VAL A 112 42.91 -3.21 4.36
CA VAL A 112 42.39 -3.41 2.99
C VAL A 112 42.92 -2.33 2.05
N GLU A 113 42.85 -1.07 2.48
CA GLU A 113 43.37 0.07 1.72
C GLU A 113 44.85 -0.09 1.40
N LYS A 114 45.65 -0.35 2.44
CA LYS A 114 47.10 -0.47 2.32
C LYS A 114 47.53 -1.65 1.47
N ARG A 115 46.75 -2.72 1.47
CA ARG A 115 47.15 -4.00 0.86
C ARG A 115 46.69 -4.16 -0.57
N TYR A 116 45.49 -3.68 -0.88
CA TYR A 116 44.85 -3.92 -2.17
C TYR A 116 44.65 -2.61 -2.93
N GLU A 117 44.14 -1.57 -2.29
CA GLU A 117 43.79 -0.33 -2.99
C GLU A 117 45.00 0.57 -3.29
N SER A 118 46.08 0.51 -2.49
CA SER A 118 47.22 1.42 -2.59
C SER A 118 47.93 1.45 -3.95
N HIS A 119 47.74 0.42 -4.77
CA HIS A 119 48.39 0.27 -6.08
C HIS A 119 47.54 0.82 -7.24
N HIS A 120 46.26 1.16 -6.99
CA HIS A 120 45.27 1.52 -7.99
C HIS A 120 44.38 2.67 -7.51
N VAL A 121 43.58 3.26 -8.41
CA VAL A 121 42.64 4.31 -8.02
C VAL A 121 41.39 3.68 -7.40
N GLU A 122 40.84 4.25 -6.34
CA GLU A 122 39.67 3.72 -5.62
C GLU A 122 38.47 3.42 -6.55
N ALA A 123 38.24 4.26 -7.57
CA ALA A 123 37.16 4.07 -8.54
C ALA A 123 37.32 2.83 -9.46
N GLU A 124 38.51 2.20 -9.48
CA GLU A 124 38.76 0.95 -10.19
C GLU A 124 38.39 -0.29 -9.36
N TRP A 125 38.07 -0.10 -8.08
CA TRP A 125 37.68 -1.15 -7.16
C TRP A 125 36.18 -1.16 -6.93
N ARG A 126 35.66 -2.36 -6.66
CA ARG A 126 34.26 -2.58 -6.35
C ARG A 126 34.14 -3.58 -5.22
N TYR A 127 33.40 -3.17 -4.18
CA TYR A 127 33.00 -4.04 -3.08
C TYR A 127 31.65 -4.69 -3.42
N ASP A 128 31.56 -6.01 -3.37
CA ASP A 128 30.33 -6.77 -3.54
C ASP A 128 30.08 -7.63 -2.31
N LEU A 129 28.96 -7.39 -1.63
CA LEU A 129 28.45 -8.28 -0.58
C LEU A 129 27.85 -9.52 -1.24
N ARG A 130 28.24 -10.71 -0.77
CA ARG A 130 27.85 -11.99 -1.37
C ARG A 130 27.66 -13.08 -0.32
N ILE A 131 26.84 -14.06 -0.62
CA ILE A 131 26.83 -15.34 0.12
C ILE A 131 27.95 -16.20 -0.44
N ARG A 132 28.85 -16.63 0.44
CA ARG A 132 30.01 -17.46 0.09
C ARG A 132 29.99 -18.81 0.80
N TYR A 133 29.62 -18.81 2.08
CA TYR A 133 29.70 -20.02 2.91
C TYR A 133 28.34 -20.71 2.94
N ILE A 134 28.15 -21.69 2.05
CA ILE A 134 26.84 -22.32 1.78
C ILE A 134 26.74 -23.66 2.54
N PRO A 135 25.79 -23.82 3.49
CA PRO A 135 25.59 -25.08 4.21
C PRO A 135 25.23 -26.26 3.30
N VAL A 136 25.53 -27.50 3.71
CA VAL A 136 25.17 -28.71 2.94
C VAL A 136 23.67 -28.77 2.61
N ASN A 137 22.82 -28.50 3.60
CA ASN A 137 21.36 -28.46 3.44
C ASN A 137 20.85 -27.02 3.25
N PHE A 138 21.52 -26.22 2.41
CA PHE A 138 21.19 -24.80 2.29
C PHE A 138 19.73 -24.55 1.91
N LEU A 139 19.09 -25.40 1.09
CA LEU A 139 17.69 -25.22 0.71
C LEU A 139 16.73 -25.28 1.91
N GLU A 140 17.02 -26.14 2.89
CA GLU A 140 16.23 -26.25 4.12
C GLU A 140 16.50 -25.04 5.02
N LYS A 141 17.78 -24.75 5.28
CA LYS A 141 18.18 -23.64 6.16
C LYS A 141 17.78 -22.27 5.62
N PHE A 142 17.98 -22.02 4.33
CA PHE A 142 17.65 -20.73 3.74
C PHE A 142 16.14 -20.56 3.66
N ARG A 143 15.33 -21.61 3.56
CA ARG A 143 13.86 -21.47 3.61
C ARG A 143 13.37 -20.89 4.95
N GLU A 144 14.09 -21.14 6.03
CA GLU A 144 13.81 -20.56 7.35
C GLU A 144 14.17 -19.06 7.42
N ASP A 145 15.16 -18.63 6.62
CA ASP A 145 15.58 -17.24 6.46
C ASP A 145 15.32 -16.75 5.02
N ARG A 146 14.08 -16.32 4.77
CA ARG A 146 13.60 -15.92 3.44
C ARG A 146 14.47 -14.83 2.79
N SER A 147 15.04 -13.93 3.59
CA SER A 147 15.91 -12.84 3.10
C SER A 147 17.20 -13.40 2.53
N THR A 148 17.85 -14.30 3.27
CA THR A 148 19.03 -15.02 2.79
C THR A 148 18.71 -15.87 1.56
N PHE A 149 17.55 -16.54 1.53
CA PHE A 149 17.15 -17.36 0.38
C PHE A 149 17.00 -16.55 -0.91
N LEU A 150 16.27 -15.42 -0.84
CA LEU A 150 16.06 -14.55 -1.98
C LEU A 150 17.36 -13.87 -2.41
N PHE A 151 18.21 -13.46 -1.46
CA PHE A 151 19.52 -12.89 -1.76
C PHE A 151 20.39 -13.89 -2.52
N PHE A 152 20.46 -15.14 -2.03
CA PHE A 152 21.22 -16.19 -2.70
C PHE A 152 20.70 -16.49 -4.10
N TYR A 153 19.37 -16.55 -4.25
CA TYR A 153 18.74 -16.71 -5.56
C TYR A 153 19.14 -15.59 -6.53
N GLN A 154 19.05 -14.33 -6.11
CA GLN A 154 19.42 -13.20 -6.97
C GLN A 154 20.90 -13.19 -7.31
N GLN A 155 21.76 -13.60 -6.38
CA GLN A 155 23.19 -13.77 -6.64
C GLN A 155 23.44 -14.82 -7.73
N VAL A 156 22.90 -16.02 -7.57
CA VAL A 156 23.09 -17.13 -8.52
C VAL A 156 22.47 -16.80 -9.88
N ARG A 157 21.29 -16.16 -9.90
CA ARG A 157 20.67 -15.66 -11.14
C ARG A 157 21.56 -14.61 -11.82
N SER A 158 22.17 -13.71 -11.05
CA SER A 158 23.08 -12.71 -11.59
C SER A 158 24.30 -13.34 -12.25
N ASP A 159 24.91 -14.31 -11.58
CA ASP A 159 26.06 -15.03 -12.12
C ASP A 159 25.67 -15.81 -13.38
N TYR A 160 24.50 -16.46 -13.37
CA TYR A 160 23.93 -17.11 -14.55
C TYR A 160 23.81 -16.13 -15.72
N MET A 161 23.12 -15.00 -15.56
CA MET A 161 22.89 -14.03 -16.63
C MET A 161 24.19 -13.45 -17.18
N GLN A 162 25.18 -13.19 -16.32
CA GLN A 162 26.45 -12.57 -16.72
C GLN A 162 27.44 -13.54 -17.37
N HIS A 163 27.53 -14.79 -16.88
CA HIS A 163 28.63 -15.69 -17.23
C HIS A 163 28.24 -16.97 -17.97
N TYR A 164 26.96 -17.38 -17.87
CA TYR A 164 26.52 -18.71 -18.31
C TYR A 164 25.33 -18.70 -19.25
N ALA A 165 24.50 -17.66 -19.27
CA ALA A 165 23.25 -17.64 -20.02
C ALA A 165 23.44 -17.76 -21.55
N THR A 166 24.61 -17.37 -22.08
CA THR A 166 24.97 -17.58 -23.49
C THR A 166 25.53 -18.97 -23.80
N LYS A 167 25.85 -19.77 -22.78
CA LYS A 167 26.48 -21.10 -22.89
C LYS A 167 25.50 -22.26 -22.65
N VAL A 168 24.35 -21.99 -22.04
CA VAL A 168 23.28 -22.98 -21.83
C VAL A 168 22.49 -23.23 -23.12
N SER A 169 21.77 -24.36 -23.18
CA SER A 169 20.86 -24.64 -24.28
C SER A 169 19.68 -23.66 -24.31
N GLU A 170 19.11 -23.41 -25.49
CA GLU A 170 17.92 -22.56 -25.64
C GLU A 170 16.75 -23.03 -24.77
N GLY A 171 16.56 -24.34 -24.64
CA GLY A 171 15.53 -24.94 -23.80
C GLY A 171 15.72 -24.61 -22.31
N MET A 172 16.95 -24.74 -21.79
CA MET A 172 17.25 -24.38 -20.40
C MET A 172 17.10 -22.88 -20.16
N ALA A 173 17.59 -22.04 -21.08
CA ALA A 173 17.41 -20.59 -20.99
C ALA A 173 15.93 -20.19 -20.94
N LEU A 174 15.09 -20.86 -21.75
CA LEU A 174 13.65 -20.64 -21.76
C LEU A 174 13.00 -21.05 -20.42
N GLN A 175 13.40 -22.19 -19.84
CA GLN A 175 12.90 -22.65 -18.55
C GLN A 175 13.28 -21.69 -17.41
N LEU A 176 14.55 -21.32 -17.31
CA LEU A 176 15.06 -20.41 -16.28
C LEU A 176 14.41 -19.01 -16.39
N GLY A 177 14.24 -18.50 -17.61
CA GLY A 177 13.56 -17.22 -17.82
C GLY A 177 12.06 -17.27 -17.48
N CYS A 178 11.35 -18.36 -17.79
CA CYS A 178 9.95 -18.52 -17.41
C CYS A 178 9.76 -18.66 -15.88
N LEU A 179 10.68 -19.35 -15.19
CA LEU A 179 10.71 -19.41 -13.73
C LEU A 179 10.90 -18.02 -13.12
N GLU A 180 11.80 -17.20 -13.68
CA GLU A 180 11.97 -15.82 -13.21
C GLU A 180 10.72 -14.98 -13.49
N ILE A 181 10.07 -15.09 -14.65
CA ILE A 181 8.82 -14.35 -14.91
C ILE A 181 7.75 -14.72 -13.86
N ARG A 182 7.58 -16.00 -13.56
CA ARG A 182 6.61 -16.47 -12.56
C ARG A 182 6.94 -15.97 -11.16
N ARG A 183 8.22 -16.01 -10.77
CA ARG A 183 8.72 -15.50 -9.49
C ARG A 183 8.54 -13.98 -9.38
N PHE A 184 8.96 -13.27 -10.42
CA PHE A 184 8.96 -11.82 -10.49
C PHE A 184 7.54 -11.26 -10.47
N TYR A 185 6.61 -11.86 -11.23
CA TYR A 185 5.19 -11.50 -11.27
C TYR A 185 4.34 -12.48 -10.46
N LYS A 186 4.68 -12.64 -9.17
CA LYS A 186 4.04 -13.63 -8.28
C LYS A 186 2.52 -13.47 -8.09
N ASP A 187 1.98 -12.28 -8.33
CA ASP A 187 0.54 -11.98 -8.19
C ASP A 187 -0.21 -12.17 -9.52
N MET A 188 0.50 -12.34 -10.64
CA MET A 188 -0.12 -12.60 -11.94
C MET A 188 -0.81 -13.95 -11.94
N ASN A 189 -1.99 -14.06 -12.53
CA ASN A 189 -2.71 -15.32 -12.67
C ASN A 189 -1.93 -16.36 -13.51
N ALA A 190 -2.36 -17.62 -13.45
CA ALA A 190 -1.71 -18.71 -14.18
C ALA A 190 -1.75 -18.53 -15.72
N LYS A 191 -2.82 -17.93 -16.24
CA LYS A 191 -3.04 -17.70 -17.68
C LYS A 191 -2.62 -16.29 -18.14
N GLY A 192 -1.88 -15.56 -17.31
CA GLY A 192 -1.66 -14.11 -17.52
C GLY A 192 -0.96 -13.78 -18.82
N LEU A 193 0.01 -14.61 -19.21
CA LEU A 193 0.76 -14.43 -20.44
C LEU A 193 0.02 -14.91 -21.70
N GLU A 194 -1.12 -15.62 -21.57
CA GLU A 194 -1.96 -15.97 -22.73
C GLU A 194 -2.60 -14.72 -23.32
N LYS A 195 -2.88 -13.69 -22.50
CA LYS A 195 -3.47 -12.43 -22.95
C LYS A 195 -2.48 -11.62 -23.78
N LYS A 196 -2.95 -11.14 -24.94
CA LYS A 196 -2.11 -10.45 -25.91
C LYS A 196 -1.48 -9.17 -25.33
N SER A 197 -2.28 -8.34 -24.65
CA SER A 197 -1.84 -7.08 -24.03
C SER A 197 -0.78 -7.31 -22.94
N ASN A 198 -0.99 -8.30 -22.08
CA ASN A 198 -0.08 -8.65 -21.00
C ASN A 198 1.31 -9.08 -21.51
N PHE A 199 1.36 -9.89 -22.56
CA PHE A 199 2.65 -10.28 -23.14
C PHE A 199 3.30 -9.12 -23.91
N GLU A 200 2.52 -8.28 -24.61
CA GLU A 200 3.06 -7.11 -25.30
C GLU A 200 3.66 -6.09 -24.34
N LEU A 201 3.09 -5.97 -23.14
CA LEU A 201 3.67 -5.20 -22.05
C LEU A 201 5.06 -5.74 -21.65
N LEU A 202 5.16 -7.06 -21.45
CA LEU A 202 6.43 -7.71 -21.11
C LEU A 202 7.47 -7.50 -22.23
N GLU A 203 7.05 -7.63 -23.49
CA GLU A 203 7.93 -7.56 -24.65
C GLU A 203 8.43 -6.15 -24.96
N LYS A 204 7.52 -5.16 -24.97
CA LYS A 204 7.84 -3.81 -25.44
C LYS A 204 8.30 -2.87 -24.34
N GLU A 205 7.79 -3.05 -23.12
CA GLU A 205 8.00 -2.07 -22.07
C GLU A 205 8.91 -2.55 -20.95
N VAL A 206 8.84 -3.83 -20.59
CA VAL A 206 9.74 -4.42 -19.57
C VAL A 206 11.05 -4.85 -20.20
N GLY A 207 10.99 -5.40 -21.40
CA GLY A 207 12.13 -6.00 -22.09
C GLY A 207 12.29 -7.47 -21.72
N LEU A 208 12.32 -8.33 -22.74
CA LEU A 208 12.56 -9.77 -22.54
C LEU A 208 14.00 -10.08 -22.13
N ASP A 209 14.93 -9.16 -22.37
CA ASP A 209 16.35 -9.24 -22.02
C ASP A 209 16.60 -9.29 -20.51
N LEU A 210 15.63 -8.82 -19.70
CA LEU A 210 15.67 -9.00 -18.25
C LEU A 210 15.54 -10.48 -17.84
N PHE A 211 14.86 -11.30 -18.64
CA PHE A 211 14.53 -12.68 -18.30
C PHE A 211 15.31 -13.70 -19.14
N PHE A 212 15.67 -13.34 -20.36
CA PHE A 212 16.23 -14.24 -21.35
C PHE A 212 17.54 -13.67 -21.94
N PRO A 213 18.52 -14.54 -22.24
CA PRO A 213 19.79 -14.10 -22.82
C PRO A 213 19.60 -13.59 -24.27
N PRO A 214 20.47 -12.67 -24.72
CA PRO A 214 20.38 -12.08 -26.06
C PRO A 214 20.48 -13.14 -27.18
N ASN A 215 21.23 -14.22 -26.96
CA ASN A 215 21.32 -15.33 -27.94
C ASN A 215 19.96 -15.98 -28.21
N LEU A 216 19.10 -16.14 -27.21
CA LEU A 216 17.76 -16.70 -27.39
C LEU A 216 16.84 -15.70 -28.11
N LEU A 217 16.93 -14.42 -27.74
CA LEU A 217 16.11 -13.34 -28.30
C LEU A 217 16.43 -13.05 -29.77
N ASN A 218 17.70 -13.13 -30.16
CA ASN A 218 18.15 -12.78 -31.50
C ASN A 218 18.01 -13.95 -32.50
N THR A 219 18.05 -15.19 -32.03
CA THR A 219 18.00 -16.39 -32.91
C THR A 219 16.56 -16.72 -33.35
N MET A 220 15.56 -16.33 -32.58
CA MET A 220 14.15 -16.71 -32.81
C MET A 220 13.29 -15.57 -33.35
N LYS A 221 12.36 -15.89 -34.27
CA LYS A 221 11.34 -14.92 -34.71
C LYS A 221 10.41 -14.56 -33.53
N PRO A 222 10.01 -13.29 -33.35
CA PRO A 222 9.22 -12.85 -32.19
C PRO A 222 7.92 -13.65 -31.95
N ARG A 223 7.18 -13.97 -33.01
CA ARG A 223 5.96 -14.80 -32.91
C ARG A 223 6.23 -16.22 -32.42
N GLN A 224 7.34 -16.82 -32.83
CA GLN A 224 7.73 -18.16 -32.41
C GLN A 224 8.20 -18.13 -30.94
N LEU A 225 9.04 -17.16 -30.59
CA LEU A 225 9.52 -16.96 -29.23
C LEU A 225 8.37 -16.75 -28.25
N ARG A 226 7.39 -15.90 -28.60
CA ARG A 226 6.17 -15.68 -27.81
C ARG A 226 5.42 -16.98 -27.52
N LYS A 227 5.22 -17.82 -28.54
CA LYS A 227 4.54 -19.10 -28.38
C LYS A 227 5.32 -20.04 -27.45
N LEU A 228 6.63 -20.08 -27.57
CA LEU A 228 7.50 -20.90 -26.71
C LEU A 228 7.48 -20.42 -25.26
N ILE A 229 7.56 -19.11 -25.01
CA ILE A 229 7.46 -18.54 -23.66
C ILE A 229 6.10 -18.88 -23.04
N GLN A 230 5.00 -18.68 -23.76
CA GLN A 230 3.65 -19.01 -23.27
C GLN A 230 3.51 -20.50 -22.93
N GLN A 231 3.99 -21.40 -23.81
CA GLN A 231 3.93 -22.84 -23.60
C GLN A 231 4.77 -23.30 -22.41
N THR A 232 6.00 -22.79 -22.28
CA THR A 232 6.89 -23.16 -21.17
C THR A 232 6.42 -22.56 -19.85
N PHE A 233 5.94 -21.31 -19.84
CA PHE A 233 5.41 -20.66 -18.65
C PHE A 233 4.26 -21.44 -18.02
N GLN A 234 3.40 -22.07 -18.83
CA GLN A 234 2.26 -22.84 -18.33
C GLN A 234 2.65 -24.00 -17.40
N GLN A 235 3.87 -24.55 -17.55
CA GLN A 235 4.40 -25.60 -16.67
C GLN A 235 4.71 -25.09 -15.26
N TYR A 236 4.90 -23.78 -15.11
CA TYR A 236 5.30 -23.12 -13.87
C TYR A 236 4.23 -22.18 -13.31
N ALA A 237 3.14 -21.97 -14.05
CA ALA A 237 2.12 -20.97 -13.77
C ALA A 237 1.48 -21.06 -12.36
N GLY A 238 1.43 -22.27 -11.77
CA GLY A 238 0.90 -22.51 -10.43
C GLY A 238 1.94 -22.47 -9.29
N LEU A 239 3.21 -22.22 -9.59
CA LEU A 239 4.28 -22.20 -8.59
C LEU A 239 4.29 -20.89 -7.80
N ARG A 240 4.57 -21.00 -6.50
CA ARG A 240 4.82 -19.84 -5.63
C ARG A 240 6.26 -19.38 -5.78
N GLU A 241 6.55 -18.19 -5.26
CA GLU A 241 7.87 -17.56 -5.31
C GLU A 241 9.00 -18.51 -4.87
N ASP A 242 8.86 -19.15 -3.72
CA ASP A 242 9.88 -20.05 -3.16
C ASP A 242 10.05 -21.32 -4.01
N ASP A 243 8.95 -21.87 -4.51
CA ASP A 243 8.94 -23.06 -5.38
C ASP A 243 9.62 -22.76 -6.73
N CYS A 244 9.46 -21.54 -7.27
CA CYS A 244 10.18 -21.09 -8.46
C CYS A 244 11.68 -21.02 -8.22
N MET A 245 12.13 -20.47 -7.08
CA MET A 245 13.55 -20.38 -6.74
C MET A 245 14.18 -21.78 -6.60
N ILE A 246 13.48 -22.71 -5.93
CA ILE A 246 13.95 -24.11 -5.80
C ILE A 246 14.09 -24.75 -7.18
N LYS A 247 13.07 -24.66 -8.04
CA LYS A 247 13.14 -25.21 -9.40
C LYS A 247 14.23 -24.56 -10.24
N PHE A 248 14.51 -23.28 -10.05
CA PHE A 248 15.61 -22.60 -10.72
C PHE A 248 16.96 -23.20 -10.33
N PHE A 249 17.21 -23.39 -9.02
CA PHE A 249 18.39 -24.07 -8.52
C PHE A 249 18.51 -25.50 -9.08
N GLU A 250 17.42 -26.27 -9.02
CA GLU A 250 17.38 -27.64 -9.55
C GLU A 250 17.65 -27.74 -11.04
N THR A 251 17.20 -26.75 -11.82
CA THR A 251 17.43 -26.71 -13.27
C THR A 251 18.87 -26.29 -13.59
N LEU A 252 19.43 -25.35 -12.83
CA LEU A 252 20.76 -24.80 -13.11
C LEU A 252 21.91 -25.70 -12.62
N LYS A 253 21.70 -26.49 -11.54
CA LYS A 253 22.77 -27.30 -10.90
C LYS A 253 23.44 -28.30 -11.84
N ASP A 254 22.71 -28.76 -12.86
CA ASP A 254 23.21 -29.73 -13.84
C ASP A 254 24.25 -29.11 -14.79
N PHE A 255 24.30 -27.77 -14.86
CA PHE A 255 25.22 -27.02 -15.71
C PHE A 255 26.26 -26.21 -14.93
N VAL A 256 25.86 -25.60 -13.80
CA VAL A 256 26.74 -24.75 -12.99
C VAL A 256 26.76 -25.22 -11.54
N ASN A 257 27.96 -25.37 -10.98
CA ASN A 257 28.12 -25.52 -9.53
C ASN A 257 28.19 -24.14 -8.89
N TYR A 258 27.14 -23.76 -8.16
CA TYR A 258 27.04 -22.51 -7.42
C TYR A 258 27.16 -22.71 -5.89
N THR A 259 27.48 -23.93 -5.45
CA THR A 259 27.60 -24.31 -4.03
C THR A 259 29.03 -24.59 -3.57
N GLU A 260 29.95 -24.72 -4.52
CA GLU A 260 31.34 -25.15 -4.28
C GLU A 260 32.29 -24.35 -5.17
N GLU A 261 33.45 -24.02 -4.62
CA GLU A 261 34.55 -23.40 -5.35
C GLU A 261 35.64 -24.44 -5.62
N ALA A 262 36.28 -24.36 -6.79
CA ALA A 262 37.34 -25.29 -7.19
C ALA A 262 38.63 -24.56 -7.51
N PHE A 263 39.73 -25.04 -6.92
CA PHE A 263 41.04 -24.42 -6.99
C PHE A 263 42.08 -25.38 -7.58
N PRO A 264 42.59 -25.11 -8.79
CA PRO A 264 43.75 -25.81 -9.32
C PRO A 264 44.98 -25.58 -8.43
N CYS A 265 45.61 -26.65 -7.95
CA CYS A 265 46.72 -26.57 -7.01
C CYS A 265 47.56 -27.86 -6.99
N ASP A 266 48.70 -27.82 -6.31
CA ASP A 266 49.56 -28.98 -6.09
C ASP A 266 49.51 -29.43 -4.62
N LEU A 267 49.16 -30.69 -4.36
CA LEU A 267 49.29 -31.27 -3.02
C LEU A 267 50.74 -31.66 -2.74
N ILE A 268 51.24 -31.33 -1.55
CA ILE A 268 52.61 -31.58 -1.11
C ILE A 268 52.58 -32.60 0.04
N GLN A 269 52.85 -33.87 -0.28
CA GLN A 269 52.97 -34.97 0.71
C GLN A 269 54.19 -35.83 0.38
N GLY A 270 55.38 -35.23 0.44
CA GLY A 270 56.65 -35.85 0.00
C GLY A 270 56.89 -35.83 -1.52
N TRP A 271 55.81 -35.86 -2.31
CA TRP A 271 55.79 -35.66 -3.76
C TRP A 271 54.75 -34.56 -4.11
N ARG A 272 54.86 -33.94 -5.29
CA ARG A 272 53.90 -32.94 -5.77
C ARG A 272 52.89 -33.59 -6.70
N ILE A 273 51.60 -33.46 -6.40
CA ILE A 273 50.50 -33.99 -7.22
C ILE A 273 49.57 -32.85 -7.60
N SER A 274 49.47 -32.54 -8.90
CA SER A 274 48.57 -31.51 -9.43
C SER A 274 47.13 -32.00 -9.45
N VAL A 275 46.23 -31.22 -8.86
CA VAL A 275 44.82 -31.56 -8.61
C VAL A 275 43.94 -30.32 -8.67
N GLU A 276 42.62 -30.50 -8.66
CA GLU A 276 41.69 -29.46 -8.22
C GLU A 276 41.15 -29.79 -6.83
N LEU A 277 41.32 -28.85 -5.89
CA LEU A 277 40.65 -28.91 -4.60
C LEU A 277 39.26 -28.29 -4.72
N VAL A 278 38.24 -29.08 -4.39
CA VAL A 278 36.83 -28.68 -4.37
C VAL A 278 36.43 -28.44 -2.91
N ILE A 279 36.05 -27.20 -2.60
CA ILE A 279 35.71 -26.76 -1.26
C ILE A 279 34.27 -26.27 -1.26
N GLY A 280 33.45 -26.80 -0.36
CA GLY A 280 32.07 -26.42 -0.18
C GLY A 280 31.51 -27.08 1.09
N GLY A 281 30.20 -27.00 1.31
CA GLY A 281 29.61 -27.53 2.56
C GLY A 281 29.93 -28.99 2.87
N ARG A 282 30.24 -29.82 1.86
CA ARG A 282 30.63 -31.24 2.03
C ARG A 282 32.09 -31.46 2.44
N GLY A 283 32.80 -30.43 2.90
CA GLY A 283 34.20 -30.48 3.27
C GLY A 283 35.18 -30.27 2.10
N ILE A 284 36.46 -30.49 2.38
CA ILE A 284 37.56 -30.36 1.42
C ILE A 284 37.71 -31.69 0.67
N ARG A 285 37.61 -31.62 -0.66
CA ARG A 285 37.75 -32.78 -1.56
C ARG A 285 38.75 -32.51 -2.67
N GLN A 286 39.27 -33.57 -3.26
CA GLN A 286 40.22 -33.53 -4.37
C GLN A 286 39.62 -34.20 -5.60
N ARG A 287 39.83 -33.62 -6.78
CA ARG A 287 39.60 -34.32 -8.06
C ARG A 287 40.82 -34.18 -8.98
N THR A 288 41.09 -35.23 -9.75
CA THR A 288 42.22 -35.28 -10.69
C THR A 288 41.82 -34.84 -12.11
N GLN A 289 40.55 -35.00 -12.47
CA GLN A 289 39.96 -34.56 -13.74
C GLN A 289 38.60 -33.91 -13.47
N LYS A 290 38.14 -33.02 -14.37
CA LYS A 290 36.89 -32.27 -14.18
C LYS A 290 35.65 -33.16 -14.02
N ASP A 291 35.64 -34.30 -14.71
CA ASP A 291 34.51 -35.25 -14.70
C ASP A 291 34.71 -36.41 -13.70
N ALA A 292 35.82 -36.43 -12.97
CA ALA A 292 36.09 -37.47 -11.96
C ALA A 292 35.35 -37.18 -10.65
N ALA A 293 34.90 -38.23 -9.97
CA ALA A 293 34.34 -38.11 -8.64
C ALA A 293 35.37 -37.54 -7.66
N ALA A 294 34.97 -36.51 -6.90
CA ALA A 294 35.85 -35.87 -5.94
C ALA A 294 36.03 -36.74 -4.68
N VAL A 295 37.28 -37.02 -4.33
CA VAL A 295 37.68 -37.83 -3.17
C VAL A 295 37.76 -36.95 -1.92
N PHE A 296 37.20 -37.41 -0.81
CA PHE A 296 37.19 -36.69 0.46
C PHE A 296 38.58 -36.63 1.11
N LEU A 297 38.96 -35.43 1.58
CA LEU A 297 40.23 -35.20 2.28
C LEU A 297 40.03 -34.82 3.74
N ALA A 298 39.16 -33.84 4.04
CA ALA A 298 39.00 -33.32 5.39
C ALA A 298 37.62 -32.70 5.64
N ASP A 299 37.12 -32.88 6.87
CA ASP A 299 35.94 -32.20 7.40
C ASP A 299 36.36 -30.89 8.10
N PHE A 300 35.53 -29.84 8.04
CA PHE A 300 35.87 -28.56 8.67
C PHE A 300 35.94 -28.65 10.20
N LYS A 301 35.22 -29.60 10.83
CA LYS A 301 35.33 -29.86 12.27
C LYS A 301 36.72 -30.31 12.68
N GLN A 302 37.43 -31.02 11.81
CA GLN A 302 38.77 -31.55 12.09
C GLN A 302 39.87 -30.50 11.96
N ILE A 303 39.60 -29.36 11.32
CA ILE A 303 40.62 -28.32 11.09
C ILE A 303 40.90 -27.56 12.38
N ARG A 304 42.17 -27.44 12.75
CA ARG A 304 42.61 -26.76 13.98
C ARG A 304 43.41 -25.48 13.74
N LYS A 305 44.10 -25.38 12.60
CA LYS A 305 44.95 -24.22 12.27
C LYS A 305 45.15 -24.11 10.77
N ILE A 306 45.10 -22.89 10.24
CA ILE A 306 45.36 -22.58 8.83
C ILE A 306 46.52 -21.58 8.77
N GLN A 307 47.53 -21.83 7.93
CA GLN A 307 48.68 -20.96 7.78
C GLN A 307 49.12 -20.84 6.32
N CYS A 308 49.34 -19.62 5.84
CA CYS A 308 49.93 -19.35 4.52
C CYS A 308 51.40 -18.92 4.65
N LEU A 309 52.24 -19.50 3.80
CA LEU A 309 53.66 -19.24 3.70
C LEU A 309 53.99 -18.79 2.26
N PRO A 310 54.15 -17.48 2.01
CA PRO A 310 54.54 -16.99 0.69
C PRO A 310 55.93 -17.51 0.31
N GLN A 311 56.11 -17.85 -0.97
CA GLN A 311 57.36 -18.35 -1.54
C GLN A 311 58.05 -17.25 -2.37
N ALA A 312 59.37 -17.37 -2.53
CA ALA A 312 60.16 -16.39 -3.28
C ALA A 312 59.85 -16.36 -4.80
N ASP A 313 59.25 -17.43 -5.34
CA ASP A 313 58.84 -17.56 -6.73
C ASP A 313 57.44 -16.99 -7.02
N GLY A 314 56.83 -16.29 -6.05
CA GLY A 314 55.48 -15.71 -6.15
C GLY A 314 54.34 -16.69 -5.84
N LYS A 315 54.64 -17.99 -5.64
CA LYS A 315 53.66 -18.98 -5.19
C LYS A 315 53.40 -18.85 -3.69
N ALA A 316 52.40 -19.56 -3.21
CA ALA A 316 52.12 -19.67 -1.78
C ALA A 316 51.88 -21.12 -1.36
N HIS A 317 52.35 -21.47 -0.17
CA HIS A 317 52.06 -22.76 0.47
C HIS A 317 51.04 -22.55 1.58
N LEU A 318 49.90 -23.24 1.49
CA LEU A 318 48.85 -23.28 2.48
C LEU A 318 48.96 -24.58 3.29
N ASN A 319 49.20 -24.46 4.59
CA ASN A 319 49.27 -25.58 5.53
C ASN A 319 48.01 -25.61 6.40
N ILE A 320 47.27 -26.71 6.30
CA ILE A 320 46.02 -26.94 7.05
C ILE A 320 46.29 -28.05 8.05
N ASN A 321 46.26 -27.71 9.34
CA ASN A 321 46.43 -28.69 10.41
C ASN A 321 45.10 -29.40 10.69
N ILE A 322 45.10 -30.71 10.53
CA ILE A 322 43.93 -31.58 10.69
C ILE A 322 44.16 -32.42 11.96
N GLU A 323 43.16 -32.42 12.84
CA GLU A 323 43.17 -33.24 14.04
C GLU A 323 43.37 -34.72 13.72
N ASN A 324 44.22 -35.40 14.49
CA ASN A 324 44.60 -36.80 14.31
C ASN A 324 45.38 -37.11 13.01
N ALA A 325 45.79 -36.10 12.24
CA ALA A 325 46.71 -36.27 11.11
C ALA A 325 48.17 -36.11 11.56
N ASN A 326 49.05 -37.02 11.16
CA ASN A 326 50.48 -36.97 11.50
C ASN A 326 51.23 -35.83 10.79
N GLN A 327 50.70 -35.31 9.69
CA GLN A 327 51.25 -34.19 8.93
C GLN A 327 50.13 -33.26 8.47
N PRO A 328 50.38 -31.95 8.38
CA PRO A 328 49.40 -31.00 7.87
C PRO A 328 49.14 -31.24 6.37
N LEU A 329 47.91 -31.02 5.93
CA LEU A 329 47.58 -30.96 4.50
C LEU A 329 48.24 -29.71 3.91
N SER A 330 49.25 -29.92 3.09
CA SER A 330 50.07 -28.85 2.49
C SER A 330 49.71 -28.69 1.01
N VAL A 331 49.33 -27.47 0.62
CA VAL A 331 48.82 -27.14 -0.71
C VAL A 331 49.65 -26.00 -1.30
N SER A 332 50.19 -26.18 -2.50
CA SER A 332 50.88 -25.13 -3.27
C SER A 332 49.95 -24.53 -4.32
N VAL A 333 49.84 -23.20 -4.34
CA VAL A 333 49.03 -22.45 -5.29
C VAL A 333 49.86 -21.43 -6.05
N ALA A 334 49.36 -21.02 -7.22
CA ALA A 334 50.09 -20.16 -8.16
C ALA A 334 50.35 -18.73 -7.64
N ALA A 335 49.54 -18.22 -6.72
CA ALA A 335 49.64 -16.86 -6.20
C ALA A 335 49.18 -16.76 -4.74
N VAL A 336 49.70 -15.76 -4.03
CA VAL A 336 49.33 -15.47 -2.63
C VAL A 336 47.84 -15.11 -2.51
N SER A 337 47.27 -14.36 -3.45
CA SER A 337 45.84 -14.01 -3.47
C SER A 337 44.93 -15.25 -3.54
N VAL A 338 45.32 -16.27 -4.31
CA VAL A 338 44.60 -17.55 -4.37
C VAL A 338 44.63 -18.26 -3.02
N ALA A 339 45.79 -18.27 -2.35
CA ALA A 339 45.91 -18.86 -1.00
C ALA A 339 45.01 -18.13 0.00
N GLU A 340 44.96 -16.79 -0.05
CA GLU A 340 44.09 -15.99 0.83
C GLU A 340 42.61 -16.25 0.58
N ASN A 341 42.20 -16.31 -0.69
CA ASN A 341 40.83 -16.64 -1.07
C ASN A 341 40.43 -18.04 -0.59
N MET A 342 41.35 -19.03 -0.64
CA MET A 342 41.12 -20.38 -0.09
C MET A 342 41.09 -20.39 1.44
N MET A 343 41.96 -19.63 2.10
CA MET A 343 41.98 -19.49 3.56
C MET A 343 40.67 -18.93 4.08
N ASP A 344 40.18 -17.84 3.48
CA ASP A 344 38.90 -17.24 3.86
C ASP A 344 37.75 -18.24 3.69
N LEU A 345 37.72 -18.99 2.59
CA LEU A 345 36.69 -19.97 2.33
C LEU A 345 36.68 -21.09 3.37
N ILE A 346 37.85 -21.68 3.66
CA ILE A 346 37.98 -22.76 4.64
C ILE A 346 37.66 -22.26 6.05
N ASP A 347 38.19 -21.09 6.43
CA ASP A 347 37.96 -20.51 7.75
C ASP A 347 36.48 -20.16 7.95
N GLY A 348 35.82 -19.60 6.94
CA GLY A 348 34.40 -19.29 6.98
C GLY A 348 33.52 -20.54 7.13
N TYR A 349 33.86 -21.63 6.45
CA TYR A 349 33.19 -22.92 6.70
C TYR A 349 33.45 -23.45 8.12
N CYS A 350 34.67 -23.31 8.65
CA CYS A 350 34.98 -23.70 10.03
C CYS A 350 34.16 -22.90 11.06
N ARG A 351 34.06 -21.57 10.88
CA ARG A 351 33.23 -20.68 11.69
C ARG A 351 31.75 -21.08 11.63
N LEU A 352 31.23 -21.29 10.43
CA LEU A 352 29.84 -21.65 10.19
C LEU A 352 29.46 -23.00 10.82
N GLU A 353 30.32 -24.01 10.75
CA GLU A 353 30.04 -25.33 11.33
C GLU A 353 30.15 -25.37 12.85
N ARG A 354 31.04 -24.55 13.42
CA ARG A 354 31.27 -24.47 14.87
C ARG A 354 30.33 -23.48 15.57
N GLY A 355 29.66 -22.61 14.82
CA GLY A 355 28.84 -21.53 15.38
C GLY A 355 29.65 -20.51 16.17
N THR A 356 30.89 -20.23 15.73
CA THR A 356 31.79 -19.24 16.35
C THR A 356 32.25 -18.21 15.32
N GLU A 357 32.63 -17.03 15.81
CA GLU A 357 33.27 -15.96 15.03
C GLU A 357 34.81 -16.07 15.05
N ASP A 358 35.38 -16.98 15.84
CA ASP A 358 36.82 -17.13 16.01
C ASP A 358 37.50 -17.67 14.75
N SER A 359 38.55 -17.00 14.28
CA SER A 359 39.35 -17.46 13.14
C SER A 359 40.38 -18.51 13.55
N LEU A 360 40.58 -19.52 12.70
CA LEU A 360 41.64 -20.52 12.79
C LEU A 360 42.88 -20.11 11.99
N ILE A 361 42.87 -18.93 11.35
CA ILE A 361 44.00 -18.39 10.59
C ILE A 361 45.08 -17.89 11.55
N HIS A 362 46.28 -18.46 11.43
CA HIS A 362 47.42 -18.06 12.24
C HIS A 362 48.14 -16.84 11.67
N LYS A 363 48.10 -15.72 12.40
CA LYS A 363 48.94 -14.54 12.13
C LYS A 363 50.27 -14.66 12.90
N PRO A 364 51.44 -14.58 12.25
CA PRO A 364 52.71 -14.56 12.96
C PRO A 364 52.80 -13.27 13.80
N ASN A 365 52.97 -13.42 15.11
CA ASN A 365 52.98 -12.33 16.09
C ASN A 365 54.11 -11.33 15.78
N LYS A 366 53.78 -10.06 15.50
CA LYS A 366 54.76 -9.00 15.21
C LYS A 366 55.23 -8.23 16.46
N ASP A 367 54.75 -8.58 17.66
CA ASP A 367 55.03 -7.84 18.90
C ASP A 367 55.95 -8.56 19.89
N ALA A 368 57.05 -9.15 19.40
CA ALA A 368 58.12 -9.67 20.27
C ALA A 368 59.46 -8.92 20.14
N LYS A 369 59.55 -7.85 19.33
CA LYS A 369 60.78 -7.06 19.16
C LYS A 369 60.50 -5.57 18.88
N SER A 370 59.96 -4.85 19.86
CA SER A 370 60.22 -3.42 20.02
C SER A 370 60.29 -3.11 21.51
N GLY A 371 61.49 -2.77 21.96
CA GLY A 371 61.79 -2.58 23.37
C GLY A 371 61.15 -1.32 23.93
N ARG A 372 60.75 -1.43 25.19
CA ARG A 372 60.53 -0.33 26.15
C ARG A 372 61.35 0.92 25.82
N THR A 373 60.67 2.04 25.67
CA THR A 373 61.17 3.34 26.13
C THR A 373 60.05 4.00 26.92
N THR A 374 60.11 3.83 28.23
CA THR A 374 59.39 4.61 29.24
C THR A 374 59.98 6.01 29.34
N LEU A 375 59.13 7.04 29.51
CA LEU A 375 59.26 8.25 30.36
C LEU A 375 58.23 9.32 29.92
N PRO A 376 57.74 10.22 30.79
CA PRO A 376 57.13 10.04 32.12
C PRO A 376 55.74 10.73 32.28
N ASP A 377 54.96 10.28 33.26
CA ASP A 377 53.70 10.91 33.74
C ASP A 377 53.95 12.18 34.57
N ILE A 378 53.12 13.23 34.38
CA ILE A 378 52.78 14.29 35.37
C ILE A 378 51.33 14.80 35.04
N PRO A 379 50.53 15.38 35.97
CA PRO A 379 49.35 14.73 36.54
C PRO A 379 48.01 15.48 36.28
N THR A 380 46.93 14.80 36.63
CA THR A 380 45.53 15.24 36.78
C THR A 380 45.27 16.72 37.09
N ASP A 381 44.26 17.29 36.42
CA ASP A 381 43.34 18.22 37.08
C ASP A 381 41.87 17.83 36.84
N ARG A 382 41.10 17.85 37.94
CA ARG A 382 39.69 17.48 38.01
C ARG A 382 38.83 18.71 37.74
N GLY A 383 38.01 18.65 36.70
CA GLY A 383 36.92 19.61 36.49
C GLY A 383 35.62 18.87 36.21
N ASN A 384 34.75 18.78 37.23
CA ASN A 384 33.36 18.36 37.07
C ASN A 384 32.62 19.29 36.12
N SER A 385 32.04 18.75 35.04
CA SER A 385 30.81 19.29 34.48
C SER A 385 29.98 18.16 33.89
N ALA A 386 28.81 17.95 34.50
CA ALA A 386 27.83 16.97 34.08
C ALA A 386 27.13 17.49 32.81
N VAL A 387 27.29 16.78 31.69
CA VAL A 387 26.48 16.96 30.49
C VAL A 387 25.95 15.60 30.06
N ARG A 388 24.61 15.51 30.03
CA ARG A 388 23.83 14.37 29.52
C ARG A 388 24.11 14.20 28.03
N ASN A 389 24.70 13.08 27.62
CA ASN A 389 24.85 12.72 26.21
C ASN A 389 23.74 11.74 25.79
N SER A 390 22.98 12.21 24.80
CA SER A 390 22.01 11.49 23.99
C SER A 390 22.75 10.56 23.00
N MET A 391 22.30 9.31 22.89
CA MET A 391 22.78 8.34 21.90
C MET A 391 22.07 8.60 20.57
N GLY A 392 22.78 9.23 19.63
CA GLY A 392 22.39 9.37 18.22
C GLY A 392 23.35 8.58 17.33
N SER A 393 22.80 7.75 16.44
CA SER A 393 23.51 6.93 15.47
C SER A 393 24.00 7.79 14.30
N ASP A 394 25.28 8.17 14.28
CA ASP A 394 25.91 8.94 13.21
C ASP A 394 26.24 8.07 11.96
N ILE A 395 25.24 7.79 11.13
CA ILE A 395 25.43 7.38 9.73
C ILE A 395 24.77 8.43 8.83
N TYR A 396 25.35 9.63 8.75
CA TYR A 396 25.29 10.51 7.58
C TYR A 396 26.45 11.51 7.68
N CYS A 397 27.36 11.53 6.69
CA CYS A 397 28.14 12.72 6.38
C CYS A 397 27.56 13.25 5.08
N GLU A 398 26.84 14.35 5.17
CA GLU A 398 26.54 15.20 4.02
C GLU A 398 27.85 15.68 3.40
N ILE A 399 28.01 15.48 2.11
CA ILE A 399 28.87 16.38 1.32
C ILE A 399 28.17 17.74 1.42
N LEU A 400 28.83 18.71 2.07
CA LEU A 400 28.41 20.10 2.06
C LEU A 400 28.46 20.60 0.61
N ASP A 401 27.36 20.45 -0.13
CA ASP A 401 27.02 21.45 -1.11
C ASP A 401 26.73 22.73 -0.32
N GLU A 402 27.55 23.76 -0.50
CA GLU A 402 27.14 25.13 -0.18
C GLU A 402 25.90 25.46 -1.01
N ARG A 403 24.73 25.02 -0.56
CA ARG A 403 23.46 25.41 -1.13
C ARG A 403 23.19 26.85 -0.71
N PRO A 404 22.95 27.77 -1.67
CA PRO A 404 22.55 29.12 -1.33
C PRO A 404 21.26 29.05 -0.49
N LYS A 405 21.19 29.84 0.60
CA LYS A 405 20.01 29.97 1.46
C LYS A 405 18.76 30.15 0.59
N SER A 406 17.94 29.10 0.49
CA SER A 406 16.67 29.13 -0.21
C SER A 406 15.69 29.95 0.62
N ALA A 407 15.26 31.08 0.07
CA ALA A 407 14.21 31.93 0.64
C ALA A 407 12.91 31.13 0.78
N VAL A 408 12.54 30.82 2.03
CA VAL A 408 11.38 30.02 2.42
C VAL A 408 10.07 30.68 1.97
N LYS A 409 9.19 29.94 1.27
CA LYS A 409 7.79 30.34 0.99
C LYS A 409 6.74 29.45 1.68
N PHE A 410 7.12 28.34 2.32
CA PHE A 410 6.17 27.34 2.88
C PHE A 410 6.54 26.79 4.27
N GLY A 411 7.66 27.22 4.86
CA GLY A 411 8.00 26.89 6.24
C GLY A 411 7.07 27.63 7.19
N VAL A 412 6.49 26.89 8.15
CA VAL A 412 5.64 27.42 9.21
C VAL A 412 6.33 27.18 10.54
N ASP A 413 6.26 28.13 11.46
CA ASP A 413 6.77 27.95 12.81
C ASP A 413 5.86 26.99 13.59
N ARG A 414 6.46 26.09 14.38
CA ARG A 414 5.71 25.15 15.21
C ARG A 414 4.84 25.87 16.23
N ASP A 415 5.31 27.00 16.78
CA ASP A 415 4.59 27.76 17.81
C ASP A 415 3.33 28.45 17.27
N ASP A 416 3.22 28.60 15.95
CA ASP A 416 2.04 29.15 15.27
C ASP A 416 0.92 28.12 15.13
N ILE A 417 1.19 26.84 15.41
CA ILE A 417 0.24 25.74 15.28
C ILE A 417 -0.18 25.22 16.64
N VAL A 418 -1.48 25.28 16.91
CA VAL A 418 -2.08 24.62 18.08
C VAL A 418 -2.76 23.34 17.63
N LEU A 419 -2.23 22.18 18.03
CA LEU A 419 -2.85 20.88 17.79
C LEU A 419 -4.10 20.67 18.66
N GLY A 420 -5.13 20.10 18.05
CA GLY A 420 -6.41 19.72 18.65
C GLY A 420 -6.57 18.21 18.72
N ARG A 421 -7.79 17.72 18.46
CA ARG A 421 -8.10 16.28 18.49
C ARG A 421 -7.56 15.55 17.26
N ILE A 422 -7.37 14.24 17.38
CA ILE A 422 -7.07 13.37 16.24
C ILE A 422 -8.32 13.26 15.35
N LEU A 423 -8.12 13.47 14.05
CA LEU A 423 -9.14 13.32 13.00
C LEU A 423 -9.09 11.93 12.35
N GLY A 424 -7.89 11.35 12.26
CA GLY A 424 -7.69 10.02 11.68
C GLY A 424 -6.27 9.53 11.82
N GLU A 425 -6.04 8.27 11.48
CA GLU A 425 -4.72 7.64 11.47
C GLU A 425 -4.40 7.17 10.05
N GLY A 426 -3.28 7.67 9.50
CA GLY A 426 -2.75 7.28 8.20
C GLY A 426 -1.55 6.34 8.32
N PHE A 427 -0.97 5.98 7.17
CA PHE A 427 0.16 5.05 7.11
C PHE A 427 1.42 5.55 7.83
N PHE A 428 1.67 6.87 7.80
CA PHE A 428 2.87 7.53 8.34
C PHE A 428 2.67 8.08 9.76
N GLY A 429 1.44 8.18 10.22
CA GLY A 429 1.11 8.77 11.51
C GLY A 429 -0.31 9.32 11.57
N GLU A 430 -0.57 10.17 12.54
CA GLU A 430 -1.90 10.70 12.81
C GLU A 430 -2.14 12.02 12.09
N VAL A 431 -3.40 12.26 11.73
CA VAL A 431 -3.90 13.54 11.25
C VAL A 431 -4.66 14.20 12.39
N TYR A 432 -4.26 15.41 12.76
CA TYR A 432 -4.85 16.20 13.82
C TYR A 432 -5.66 17.35 13.24
N GLU A 433 -6.71 17.75 13.95
CA GLU A 433 -7.26 19.09 13.84
C GLU A 433 -6.25 20.08 14.43
N GLY A 434 -6.16 21.28 13.87
CA GLY A 434 -5.30 22.32 14.41
C GLY A 434 -5.78 23.71 14.07
N VAL A 435 -5.18 24.70 14.73
CA VAL A 435 -5.39 26.12 14.45
C VAL A 435 -4.05 26.76 14.13
N TYR A 436 -3.93 27.30 12.91
CA TYR A 436 -2.80 28.09 12.46
C TYR A 436 -3.02 29.56 12.73
N LYS A 437 -2.13 30.18 13.50
CA LYS A 437 -2.08 31.62 13.75
C LYS A 437 -1.13 32.24 12.74
N LYS A 438 -1.67 32.99 11.79
CA LYS A 438 -0.85 33.75 10.83
C LYS A 438 -0.25 34.99 11.50
N ASP A 439 0.84 35.51 10.92
CA ASP A 439 1.50 36.76 11.34
C ASP A 439 0.56 37.96 11.49
N ASN A 440 -0.51 38.00 10.69
CA ASN A 440 -1.52 39.06 10.72
C ASN A 440 -2.58 38.88 11.84
N GLY A 441 -2.40 37.90 12.72
CA GLY A 441 -3.33 37.56 13.80
C GLY A 441 -4.54 36.72 13.38
N GLN A 442 -4.71 36.43 12.09
CA GLN A 442 -5.80 35.59 11.59
C GLN A 442 -5.60 34.14 12.05
N ARG A 443 -6.66 33.54 12.59
CA ARG A 443 -6.70 32.11 12.94
C ARG A 443 -7.38 31.33 11.82
N VAL A 444 -6.73 30.27 11.36
CA VAL A 444 -7.24 29.37 10.31
C VAL A 444 -7.28 27.96 10.84
N ASN A 445 -8.40 27.26 10.65
CA ASN A 445 -8.50 25.85 10.99
C ASN A 445 -7.75 25.01 9.95
N VAL A 446 -6.90 24.10 10.43
CA VAL A 446 -5.99 23.31 9.59
C VAL A 446 -6.05 21.84 9.97
N ALA A 447 -5.71 20.97 9.02
CA ALA A 447 -5.43 19.57 9.27
C ALA A 447 -3.90 19.40 9.31
N VAL A 448 -3.40 18.76 10.36
CA VAL A 448 -1.96 18.58 10.58
C VAL A 448 -1.63 17.10 10.54
N LYS A 449 -0.96 16.67 9.47
CA LYS A 449 -0.47 15.31 9.33
C LYS A 449 0.90 15.22 10.00
N THR A 450 1.08 14.25 10.88
CA THR A 450 2.30 14.06 11.68
C THR A 450 3.03 12.80 11.24
N CYS A 451 4.36 12.83 11.26
CA CYS A 451 5.19 11.65 11.05
C CYS A 451 5.55 11.01 12.40
N LYS A 452 5.11 9.76 12.66
CA LYS A 452 5.42 9.04 13.92
C LYS A 452 6.81 8.38 13.90
N ASP A 453 7.36 8.11 12.72
CA ASP A 453 8.61 7.40 12.49
C ASP A 453 9.52 8.25 11.61
N CYS A 454 10.54 8.87 12.22
CA CYS A 454 11.49 9.75 11.53
C CYS A 454 12.65 9.00 10.87
N SER A 455 12.50 7.70 10.56
CA SER A 455 13.50 7.01 9.74
C SER A 455 13.61 7.68 8.35
N PRO A 456 14.83 7.79 7.78
CA PRO A 456 15.06 8.57 6.56
C PRO A 456 14.13 8.18 5.39
N ASP A 457 13.91 6.88 5.18
CA ASP A 457 13.05 6.36 4.11
C ASP A 457 11.56 6.73 4.31
N VAL A 458 11.11 6.80 5.57
CA VAL A 458 9.74 7.18 5.92
C VAL A 458 9.57 8.68 5.77
N MET A 459 10.56 9.45 6.24
CA MET A 459 10.58 10.90 6.11
C MET A 459 10.60 11.35 4.65
N GLU A 460 11.40 10.71 3.79
CA GLU A 460 11.43 11.01 2.36
C GLU A 460 10.06 10.77 1.70
N LYS A 461 9.42 9.63 1.99
CA LYS A 461 8.07 9.32 1.48
C LYS A 461 7.03 10.29 2.02
N PHE A 462 7.12 10.66 3.29
CA PHE A 462 6.25 11.63 3.92
C PHE A 462 6.38 13.01 3.26
N MET A 463 7.61 13.48 3.08
CA MET A 463 7.90 14.77 2.43
C MET A 463 7.57 14.76 0.94
N SER A 464 7.64 13.62 0.26
CA SER A 464 7.26 13.50 -1.16
C SER A 464 5.82 13.93 -1.43
N GLU A 465 4.92 13.70 -0.46
CA GLU A 465 3.52 14.15 -0.52
C GLU A 465 3.44 15.69 -0.54
N ALA A 466 4.15 16.35 0.39
CA ALA A 466 4.18 17.80 0.46
C ALA A 466 4.83 18.44 -0.79
N VAL A 467 5.88 17.81 -1.33
CA VAL A 467 6.55 18.24 -2.57
C VAL A 467 5.59 18.22 -3.76
N ILE A 468 4.79 17.16 -3.90
CA ILE A 468 3.77 17.08 -4.96
C ILE A 468 2.74 18.18 -4.73
N MET A 469 2.18 18.28 -3.52
CA MET A 469 1.10 19.22 -3.20
C MET A 469 1.49 20.69 -3.32
N LYS A 470 2.78 21.04 -3.10
CA LYS A 470 3.30 22.41 -3.18
C LYS A 470 2.97 23.11 -4.50
N ASN A 471 2.91 22.37 -5.59
CA ASN A 471 2.68 22.90 -6.94
C ASN A 471 1.24 22.69 -7.43
N LEU A 472 0.34 22.14 -6.60
CA LEU A 472 -1.05 21.88 -6.96
C LEU A 472 -1.95 23.02 -6.49
N GLU A 473 -2.67 23.61 -7.43
CA GLU A 473 -3.67 24.65 -7.17
C GLU A 473 -4.91 24.39 -8.02
N HIS A 474 -5.96 23.85 -7.39
CA HIS A 474 -7.23 23.55 -8.03
C HIS A 474 -8.37 23.54 -7.00
N PRO A 475 -9.61 24.00 -7.32
CA PRO A 475 -10.73 24.11 -6.37
C PRO A 475 -11.13 22.77 -5.76
N HIS A 476 -10.95 21.69 -6.53
CA HIS A 476 -11.28 20.32 -6.14
C HIS A 476 -10.04 19.51 -5.74
N ILE A 477 -8.95 20.16 -5.31
CA ILE A 477 -7.77 19.51 -4.72
C ILE A 477 -7.51 20.12 -3.34
N VAL A 478 -7.16 19.29 -2.37
CA VAL A 478 -6.77 19.72 -1.02
C VAL A 478 -5.52 20.60 -1.09
N LYS A 479 -5.56 21.77 -0.46
CA LYS A 479 -4.48 22.74 -0.51
C LYS A 479 -3.47 22.54 0.62
N LEU A 480 -2.19 22.55 0.27
CA LEU A 480 -1.08 22.66 1.23
C LEU A 480 -1.00 24.09 1.76
N ILE A 481 -0.98 24.24 3.08
CA ILE A 481 -0.80 25.52 3.76
C ILE A 481 0.69 25.73 4.08
N GLY A 482 1.37 24.70 4.58
CA GLY A 482 2.78 24.79 4.93
C GLY A 482 3.35 23.49 5.49
N ILE A 483 4.65 23.53 5.81
CA ILE A 483 5.42 22.40 6.33
C ILE A 483 6.20 22.87 7.55
N ILE A 484 6.19 22.08 8.62
CA ILE A 484 7.13 22.22 9.74
C ILE A 484 8.20 21.15 9.52
N GLU A 485 9.40 21.59 9.19
CA GLU A 485 10.55 20.71 8.88
C GLU A 485 11.28 20.22 10.14
N GLU A 486 10.94 20.76 11.32
CA GLU A 486 11.49 20.33 12.60
C GLU A 486 10.86 19.01 13.09
N ASP A 487 11.69 18.11 13.62
CA ASP A 487 11.21 16.83 14.13
C ASP A 487 10.28 16.97 15.35
N PRO A 488 9.16 16.23 15.42
CA PRO A 488 8.59 15.44 14.32
C PRO A 488 8.00 16.34 13.22
N VAL A 489 8.32 16.05 11.96
CA VAL A 489 7.89 16.83 10.78
C VAL A 489 6.38 16.80 10.58
N TRP A 490 5.78 17.98 10.29
CA TRP A 490 4.33 18.14 10.06
C TRP A 490 4.00 18.70 8.68
N ILE A 491 2.94 18.17 8.07
CA ILE A 491 2.34 18.71 6.83
C ILE A 491 1.00 19.35 7.20
N ILE A 492 0.87 20.65 6.90
CA ILE A 492 -0.30 21.46 7.26
C ILE A 492 -1.16 21.68 6.02
N MET A 493 -2.43 21.29 6.09
CA MET A 493 -3.40 21.33 5.00
C MET A 493 -4.67 22.06 5.42
N GLU A 494 -5.49 22.47 4.45
CA GLU A 494 -6.85 22.96 4.74
C GLU A 494 -7.69 21.89 5.47
N LEU A 495 -8.41 22.31 6.53
CA LEU A 495 -9.38 21.45 7.21
C LEU A 495 -10.76 21.58 6.57
N TYR A 496 -11.39 20.43 6.28
CA TYR A 496 -12.76 20.39 5.74
C TYR A 496 -13.75 19.84 6.77
N PRO A 497 -14.83 20.58 7.10
CA PRO A 497 -15.67 20.31 8.26
C PRO A 497 -16.55 19.05 8.12
N HIS A 498 -16.85 18.63 6.89
CA HIS A 498 -17.68 17.45 6.64
C HIS A 498 -16.87 16.16 6.50
N GLY A 499 -15.54 16.24 6.60
CA GLY A 499 -14.64 15.08 6.62
C GLY A 499 -14.64 14.29 5.31
N GLU A 500 -14.42 12.98 5.45
CA GLU A 500 -14.31 12.02 4.34
C GLU A 500 -15.65 11.79 3.62
N LEU A 501 -15.62 11.75 2.29
CA LEU A 501 -16.80 11.54 1.45
C LEU A 501 -17.48 10.20 1.73
N GLY A 502 -16.73 9.12 1.98
CA GLY A 502 -17.31 7.81 2.33
C GLY A 502 -18.26 7.89 3.52
N ASN A 503 -17.81 8.50 4.62
CA ASN A 503 -18.64 8.72 5.82
C ASN A 503 -19.81 9.68 5.54
N TYR A 504 -19.57 10.74 4.78
CA TYR A 504 -20.62 11.71 4.44
C TYR A 504 -21.76 11.09 3.61
N LEU A 505 -21.43 10.22 2.63
CA LEU A 505 -22.41 9.49 1.82
C LEU A 505 -23.29 8.59 2.70
N CYS A 506 -22.69 7.85 3.63
CA CYS A 506 -23.39 6.96 4.56
C CYS A 506 -24.29 7.73 5.54
N GLN A 507 -23.85 8.87 6.05
CA GLN A 507 -24.62 9.67 7.01
C GLN A 507 -25.77 10.46 6.37
N ASN A 508 -25.67 10.79 5.07
CA ASN A 508 -26.62 11.66 4.37
C ASN A 508 -27.42 10.95 3.26
N GLN A 509 -27.55 9.62 3.31
CA GLN A 509 -28.19 8.83 2.25
C GLN A 509 -29.59 9.35 1.87
N ASN A 510 -30.38 9.80 2.84
CA ASN A 510 -31.75 10.29 2.60
C ASN A 510 -31.83 11.72 2.02
N LYS A 511 -30.73 12.49 2.09
CA LYS A 511 -30.66 13.87 1.61
C LYS A 511 -29.99 13.99 0.23
N LEU A 512 -29.14 13.02 -0.11
CA LEU A 512 -28.33 13.06 -1.33
C LEU A 512 -29.11 12.56 -2.54
N THR A 513 -29.21 13.43 -3.54
CA THR A 513 -29.88 13.21 -4.83
C THR A 513 -28.88 12.80 -5.91
N ASN A 514 -29.36 12.19 -7.00
CA ASN A 514 -28.51 11.81 -8.13
C ASN A 514 -27.73 13.01 -8.69
N THR A 515 -28.35 14.19 -8.78
CA THR A 515 -27.70 15.42 -9.22
C THR A 515 -26.45 15.71 -8.38
N THR A 516 -26.55 15.59 -7.05
CA THR A 516 -25.42 15.81 -6.13
C THR A 516 -24.33 14.75 -6.30
N LEU A 517 -24.71 13.48 -6.44
CA LEU A 517 -23.75 12.38 -6.62
C LEU A 517 -22.98 12.48 -7.96
N VAL A 518 -23.67 12.87 -9.04
CA VAL A 518 -23.05 13.14 -10.34
C VAL A 518 -22.17 14.39 -10.26
N LEU A 519 -22.58 15.42 -9.51
CA LEU A 519 -21.76 16.62 -9.27
C LEU A 519 -20.43 16.27 -8.60
N PHE A 520 -20.45 15.46 -7.53
CA PHE A 520 -19.21 15.01 -6.88
C PHE A 520 -18.30 14.25 -7.85
N SER A 521 -18.87 13.37 -8.67
CA SER A 521 -18.13 12.65 -9.71
C SER A 521 -17.49 13.61 -10.73
N LEU A 522 -18.21 14.64 -11.15
CA LEU A 522 -17.72 15.67 -12.07
C LEU A 522 -16.56 16.48 -11.46
N GLN A 523 -16.68 16.89 -10.21
CA GLN A 523 -15.66 17.67 -9.50
C GLN A 523 -14.35 16.89 -9.33
N ILE A 524 -14.44 15.61 -8.97
CA ILE A 524 -13.27 14.71 -8.92
C ILE A 524 -12.66 14.55 -10.32
N CYS A 525 -13.49 14.37 -11.36
CA CYS A 525 -13.01 14.26 -12.74
C CYS A 525 -12.23 15.51 -13.18
N LYS A 526 -12.72 16.71 -12.83
CA LYS A 526 -12.02 17.98 -13.10
C LYS A 526 -10.65 18.04 -12.41
N ALA A 527 -10.56 17.61 -11.15
CA ALA A 527 -9.28 17.50 -10.45
C ALA A 527 -8.31 16.53 -11.16
N LEU A 528 -8.81 15.40 -11.67
CA LEU A 528 -7.99 14.41 -12.37
C LEU A 528 -7.52 14.87 -13.76
N VAL A 529 -8.31 15.68 -14.47
CA VAL A 529 -7.83 16.39 -15.68
C VAL A 529 -6.66 17.30 -15.33
N TYR A 530 -6.78 18.07 -14.24
CA TYR A 530 -5.72 18.96 -13.78
C TYR A 530 -4.44 18.18 -13.45
N LEU A 531 -4.53 17.08 -12.68
CA LEU A 531 -3.38 16.23 -12.36
C LEU A 531 -2.72 15.64 -13.62
N GLY A 532 -3.52 15.18 -14.58
CA GLY A 532 -3.01 14.69 -15.86
C GLY A 532 -2.24 15.76 -16.64
N GLY A 533 -2.67 17.02 -16.59
CA GLY A 533 -1.99 18.16 -17.23
C GLY A 533 -0.68 18.59 -16.56
N VAL A 534 -0.44 18.19 -15.31
CA VAL A 534 0.82 18.39 -14.58
C VAL A 534 1.63 17.09 -14.42
N ASN A 535 1.30 16.06 -15.22
CA ASN A 535 1.96 14.75 -15.24
C ASN A 535 1.99 14.03 -13.88
N VAL A 536 0.94 14.17 -13.06
CA VAL A 536 0.80 13.47 -11.79
C VAL A 536 -0.18 12.30 -11.93
N VAL A 537 0.22 11.11 -11.47
CA VAL A 537 -0.68 9.96 -11.27
C VAL A 537 -0.99 9.85 -9.79
N HIS A 538 -2.28 9.77 -9.46
CA HIS A 538 -2.76 9.74 -8.08
C HIS A 538 -2.50 8.38 -7.42
N ARG A 539 -2.78 7.29 -8.14
CA ARG A 539 -2.55 5.88 -7.75
C ARG A 539 -3.44 5.31 -6.63
N ASP A 540 -4.25 6.16 -6.00
CA ASP A 540 -5.18 5.76 -4.94
C ASP A 540 -6.47 6.59 -4.97
N ILE A 541 -7.21 6.53 -6.08
CA ILE A 541 -8.47 7.28 -6.22
C ILE A 541 -9.60 6.43 -5.64
N ALA A 542 -10.18 6.90 -4.54
CA ALA A 542 -11.30 6.27 -3.84
C ALA A 542 -12.02 7.31 -2.98
N VAL A 543 -13.27 7.05 -2.57
CA VAL A 543 -14.04 7.99 -1.73
C VAL A 543 -13.40 8.27 -0.37
N ARG A 544 -12.56 7.35 0.13
CA ARG A 544 -11.78 7.55 1.37
C ARG A 544 -10.71 8.65 1.29
N ASN A 545 -10.29 8.98 0.07
CA ASN A 545 -9.28 9.99 -0.21
C ASN A 545 -9.92 11.26 -0.77
N VAL A 546 -11.25 11.41 -0.65
CA VAL A 546 -12.00 12.59 -1.07
C VAL A 546 -12.63 13.23 0.17
N LEU A 547 -12.45 14.54 0.32
CA LEU A 547 -12.97 15.33 1.44
C LEU A 547 -14.13 16.21 0.97
N VAL A 548 -15.11 16.41 1.86
CA VAL A 548 -16.30 17.23 1.59
C VAL A 548 -16.07 18.63 2.16
N ALA A 549 -15.92 19.63 1.29
CA ALA A 549 -15.72 21.02 1.68
C ALA A 549 -17.04 21.71 2.04
N SER A 550 -18.10 21.43 1.29
CA SER A 550 -19.48 21.87 1.52
C SER A 550 -20.45 20.83 0.93
N PRO A 551 -21.76 20.90 1.19
CA PRO A 551 -22.73 19.93 0.66
C PRO A 551 -22.74 19.77 -0.87
N ASP A 552 -22.20 20.76 -1.58
CA ASP A 552 -22.09 20.86 -3.04
C ASP A 552 -20.63 20.87 -3.55
N CYS A 553 -19.63 20.67 -2.69
CA CYS A 553 -18.21 20.73 -3.07
C CYS A 553 -17.37 19.64 -2.42
N VAL A 554 -16.69 18.85 -3.25
CA VAL A 554 -15.68 17.86 -2.83
C VAL A 554 -14.29 18.19 -3.36
N LYS A 555 -13.28 17.68 -2.66
CA LYS A 555 -11.87 17.85 -2.99
C LYS A 555 -11.09 16.56 -2.86
N LEU A 556 -10.27 16.26 -3.86
CA LEU A 556 -9.36 15.12 -3.87
C LEU A 556 -8.13 15.40 -3.00
N GLY A 557 -7.78 14.45 -2.12
CA GLY A 557 -6.64 14.50 -1.23
C GLY A 557 -5.89 13.17 -1.16
N ASP A 558 -4.97 13.09 -0.20
CA ASP A 558 -4.04 11.96 0.02
C ASP A 558 -3.11 11.65 -1.18
N PHE A 559 -2.04 12.44 -1.27
CA PHE A 559 -1.03 12.30 -2.33
C PHE A 559 0.15 11.40 -1.92
N GLY A 560 0.03 10.65 -0.81
CA GLY A 560 1.13 9.84 -0.27
C GLY A 560 1.62 8.74 -1.22
N LEU A 561 0.73 8.25 -2.11
CA LEU A 561 1.08 7.30 -3.17
C LEU A 561 1.29 7.94 -4.55
N SER A 562 1.02 9.24 -4.69
CA SER A 562 1.10 9.93 -5.98
C SER A 562 2.54 10.10 -6.45
N ARG A 563 2.76 10.16 -7.77
CA ARG A 563 4.10 10.36 -8.37
C ARG A 563 4.00 11.17 -9.66
N TYR A 564 5.05 11.94 -9.96
CA TYR A 564 5.25 12.51 -11.30
C TYR A 564 5.63 11.39 -12.29
N ILE A 565 5.10 11.42 -13.49
CA ILE A 565 5.59 10.61 -14.62
C ILE A 565 6.61 11.47 -15.37
N GLU A 566 7.90 11.10 -15.31
CA GLU A 566 8.93 11.61 -16.25
C GLU A 566 8.84 10.86 -17.59
N ASP A 567 9.62 11.22 -18.63
CA ASP A 567 9.52 10.78 -20.05
C ASP A 567 9.35 9.26 -20.36
N GLN A 568 9.31 8.38 -19.35
CA GLN A 568 8.80 7.01 -19.44
C GLN A 568 7.30 6.97 -19.09
N GLU A 569 6.46 6.46 -20.00
CA GLU A 569 4.98 6.47 -19.94
C GLU A 569 4.30 5.83 -18.71
N TYR A 570 5.05 5.33 -17.70
CA TYR A 570 4.48 4.67 -16.53
C TYR A 570 5.42 4.53 -15.32
N TYR A 571 4.83 4.36 -14.12
CA TYR A 571 5.55 4.07 -12.87
C TYR A 571 5.36 2.62 -12.42
N LYS A 572 6.42 1.98 -11.88
CA LYS A 572 6.40 0.62 -11.30
C LYS A 572 6.55 0.67 -9.78
N ALA A 573 5.49 0.29 -9.05
CA ALA A 573 5.45 0.44 -7.59
C ALA A 573 6.18 -0.65 -6.80
N SER A 574 6.72 -0.24 -5.64
CA SER A 574 7.20 -1.11 -4.57
C SER A 574 6.07 -1.92 -3.89
N VAL A 575 6.42 -3.00 -3.17
CA VAL A 575 5.51 -3.90 -2.45
C VAL A 575 4.92 -3.19 -1.21
N CYS A 576 3.89 -2.38 -1.41
CA CYS A 576 3.03 -1.86 -0.34
C CYS A 576 1.72 -2.66 -0.25
N ARG A 577 0.98 -2.55 0.87
CA ARG A 577 -0.44 -2.98 0.92
C ARG A 577 -1.19 -2.17 -0.12
N LEU A 578 -1.61 -2.82 -1.20
CA LEU A 578 -2.26 -2.15 -2.31
C LEU A 578 -3.79 -2.25 -2.20
N PRO A 579 -4.54 -1.23 -2.66
CA PRO A 579 -6.00 -1.24 -2.68
C PRO A 579 -6.53 -2.09 -3.85
N ILE A 580 -6.27 -3.40 -3.81
CA ILE A 580 -6.50 -4.34 -4.93
C ILE A 580 -7.90 -4.21 -5.55
N LYS A 581 -8.95 -4.02 -4.74
CA LYS A 581 -10.34 -3.91 -5.22
C LYS A 581 -10.63 -2.65 -6.06
N TRP A 582 -9.78 -1.63 -5.97
CA TRP A 582 -9.88 -0.39 -6.74
C TRP A 582 -8.99 -0.39 -7.98
N MET A 583 -7.91 -1.18 -7.96
CA MET A 583 -6.85 -1.10 -8.95
C MET A 583 -7.24 -1.66 -10.31
N ALA A 584 -6.59 -1.11 -11.35
CA ALA A 584 -6.66 -1.64 -12.70
C ALA A 584 -5.92 -2.98 -12.83
N PRO A 585 -6.34 -3.88 -13.74
CA PRO A 585 -5.71 -5.21 -13.90
C PRO A 585 -4.20 -5.15 -14.16
N GLU A 586 -3.73 -4.20 -14.96
CA GLU A 586 -2.30 -4.01 -15.25
C GLU A 586 -1.51 -3.52 -14.02
N SER A 587 -2.15 -2.75 -13.14
CA SER A 587 -1.56 -2.32 -11.88
C SER A 587 -1.46 -3.47 -10.89
N ILE A 588 -2.41 -4.40 -10.90
CA ILE A 588 -2.38 -5.61 -10.05
C ILE A 588 -1.30 -6.57 -10.56
N ASN A 589 -1.33 -6.91 -11.84
CA ASN A 589 -0.46 -7.92 -12.45
C ASN A 589 0.99 -7.46 -12.56
N PHE A 590 1.22 -6.19 -12.96
CA PHE A 590 2.54 -5.71 -13.35
C PHE A 590 3.04 -4.53 -12.51
N ARG A 591 2.28 -4.10 -11.51
CA ARG A 591 2.56 -2.92 -10.67
C ARG A 591 2.71 -1.62 -11.46
N ARG A 592 2.07 -1.56 -12.64
CA ARG A 592 2.10 -0.41 -13.55
C ARG A 592 1.02 0.61 -13.20
N PHE A 593 1.42 1.87 -13.02
CA PHE A 593 0.51 2.99 -12.76
C PHE A 593 0.68 4.08 -13.82
N THR A 594 -0.43 4.49 -14.41
CA THR A 594 -0.57 5.48 -15.50
C THR A 594 -1.86 6.28 -15.34
N GLN A 595 -2.05 7.32 -16.16
CA GLN A 595 -3.34 8.01 -16.26
C GLN A 595 -4.50 7.05 -16.61
N ALA A 596 -4.25 6.03 -17.45
CA ALA A 596 -5.27 5.03 -17.78
C ALA A 596 -5.64 4.13 -16.59
N SER A 597 -4.70 3.84 -15.69
CA SER A 597 -5.02 3.14 -14.44
C SER A 597 -5.80 4.03 -13.47
N ASP A 598 -5.53 5.34 -13.45
CA ASP A 598 -6.33 6.32 -12.70
C ASP A 598 -7.76 6.44 -13.25
N VAL A 599 -7.96 6.35 -14.57
CA VAL A 599 -9.31 6.30 -15.18
C VAL A 599 -10.11 5.09 -14.66
N TRP A 600 -9.47 3.93 -14.51
CA TRP A 600 -10.10 2.75 -13.92
C TRP A 600 -10.50 3.00 -12.46
N MET A 601 -9.55 3.49 -11.65
CA MET A 601 -9.79 3.79 -10.23
C MET A 601 -10.87 4.86 -10.05
N PHE A 602 -10.91 5.87 -10.90
CA PHE A 602 -11.95 6.89 -10.93
C PHE A 602 -13.34 6.29 -11.21
N ALA A 603 -13.45 5.33 -12.12
CA ALA A 603 -14.73 4.66 -12.35
C ALA A 603 -15.18 3.80 -11.16
N VAL A 604 -14.24 3.17 -10.45
CA VAL A 604 -14.55 2.51 -9.15
C VAL A 604 -15.02 3.56 -8.13
N CYS A 605 -14.36 4.71 -8.04
CA CYS A 605 -14.77 5.81 -7.16
C CYS A 605 -16.17 6.34 -7.50
N MET A 606 -16.52 6.51 -8.78
CA MET A 606 -17.88 6.89 -9.19
C MET A 606 -18.91 5.83 -8.77
N TRP A 607 -18.55 4.54 -8.88
CA TRP A 607 -19.39 3.45 -8.41
C TRP A 607 -19.59 3.49 -6.89
N GLU A 608 -18.55 3.76 -6.11
CA GLU A 608 -18.65 3.96 -4.64
C GLU A 608 -19.59 5.13 -4.30
N ILE A 609 -19.46 6.26 -5.01
CA ILE A 609 -20.34 7.43 -4.80
C ILE A 609 -21.80 7.04 -5.05
N LEU A 610 -22.08 6.37 -6.15
CA LEU A 610 -23.44 6.00 -6.56
C LEU A 610 -24.03 4.84 -5.75
N SER A 611 -23.19 3.98 -5.18
CA SER A 611 -23.58 2.94 -4.23
C SER A 611 -23.62 3.42 -2.77
N ARG A 612 -23.48 4.75 -2.56
CA ARG A 612 -23.54 5.40 -1.23
C ARG A 612 -22.48 4.89 -0.25
N GLY A 613 -21.26 4.70 -0.74
CA GLY A 613 -20.10 4.30 0.07
C GLY A 613 -19.92 2.79 0.22
N GLN A 614 -20.60 1.97 -0.58
CA GLN A 614 -20.41 0.52 -0.55
C GLN A 614 -18.98 0.16 -0.98
N GLN A 615 -18.38 -0.84 -0.33
CA GLN A 615 -17.07 -1.34 -0.73
C GLN A 615 -17.16 -2.07 -2.10
N PRO A 616 -16.29 -1.76 -3.07
CA PRO A 616 -16.25 -2.48 -4.34
C PRO A 616 -15.87 -3.95 -4.09
N PHE A 617 -16.53 -4.87 -4.80
CA PHE A 617 -16.30 -6.31 -4.67
C PHE A 617 -16.33 -6.79 -3.20
N PHE A 618 -17.27 -6.31 -2.38
CA PHE A 618 -17.37 -6.68 -0.96
C PHE A 618 -17.53 -8.21 -0.76
N TRP A 619 -18.07 -8.92 -1.75
CA TRP A 619 -18.24 -10.38 -1.76
C TRP A 619 -16.98 -11.18 -2.15
N LEU A 620 -15.88 -10.52 -2.51
CA LEU A 620 -14.62 -11.16 -2.90
C LEU A 620 -13.48 -10.84 -1.94
N GLU A 621 -12.57 -11.80 -1.79
CA GLU A 621 -11.24 -11.56 -1.22
C GLU A 621 -10.31 -10.92 -2.26
N ASN A 622 -9.30 -10.17 -1.81
CA ASN A 622 -8.38 -9.46 -2.70
C ASN A 622 -7.70 -10.36 -3.75
N ARG A 623 -7.36 -11.61 -3.36
CA ARG A 623 -6.70 -12.58 -4.26
C ARG A 623 -7.59 -13.04 -5.42
N ASP A 624 -8.91 -12.97 -5.27
CA ASP A 624 -9.86 -13.48 -6.27
C ASP A 624 -10.30 -12.40 -7.26
N VAL A 625 -10.12 -11.12 -6.92
CA VAL A 625 -10.55 -9.99 -7.74
C VAL A 625 -9.94 -10.05 -9.14
N ILE A 626 -8.64 -10.31 -9.26
CA ILE A 626 -7.96 -10.34 -10.55
C ILE A 626 -8.55 -11.41 -11.48
N ASN A 627 -8.85 -12.60 -10.95
CA ASN A 627 -9.43 -13.70 -11.73
C ASN A 627 -10.82 -13.31 -12.28
N GLN A 628 -11.64 -12.63 -11.47
CA GLN A 628 -12.96 -12.17 -11.88
C GLN A 628 -12.86 -11.07 -12.95
N LEU A 629 -11.99 -10.09 -12.75
CA LEU A 629 -11.75 -9.02 -13.73
C LEU A 629 -11.27 -9.58 -15.08
N GLU A 630 -10.45 -10.62 -15.03
CA GLU A 630 -9.90 -11.25 -16.22
C GLU A 630 -10.91 -12.10 -17.00
N GLN A 631 -11.95 -12.60 -16.34
CA GLN A 631 -13.12 -13.25 -16.94
C GLN A 631 -14.13 -12.25 -17.52
N GLY A 632 -13.89 -10.94 -17.36
CA GLY A 632 -14.77 -9.89 -17.85
C GLY A 632 -15.84 -9.46 -16.84
N ILE A 633 -15.83 -10.01 -15.62
CA ILE A 633 -16.74 -9.56 -14.56
C ILE A 633 -16.36 -8.14 -14.13
N ARG A 634 -17.37 -7.31 -13.94
CA ARG A 634 -17.27 -5.91 -13.50
C ARG A 634 -18.26 -5.66 -12.37
N LEU A 635 -18.11 -4.52 -11.68
CA LEU A 635 -19.06 -4.11 -10.64
C LEU A 635 -20.46 -3.92 -11.23
N PRO A 636 -21.53 -4.40 -10.57
CA PRO A 636 -22.90 -4.28 -11.07
C PRO A 636 -23.38 -2.83 -11.04
N LYS A 637 -24.39 -2.48 -11.84
CA LYS A 637 -24.97 -1.14 -11.83
C LYS A 637 -25.60 -0.83 -10.45
N PRO A 638 -25.22 0.26 -9.77
CA PRO A 638 -25.89 0.65 -8.53
C PRO A 638 -27.36 1.00 -8.74
N ASP A 639 -28.15 0.87 -7.67
CA ASP A 639 -29.56 1.29 -7.67
C ASP A 639 -29.68 2.79 -7.94
N ASN A 640 -30.68 3.19 -8.73
CA ASN A 640 -30.92 4.58 -9.14
C ASN A 640 -29.76 5.27 -9.92
N CYS A 641 -28.71 4.54 -10.29
CA CYS A 641 -27.62 5.08 -11.12
C CYS A 641 -28.12 5.46 -12.53
N PRO A 642 -27.85 6.70 -13.02
CA PRO A 642 -28.17 7.10 -14.39
C PRO A 642 -27.53 6.15 -15.42
N PRO A 643 -28.28 5.57 -16.37
CA PRO A 643 -27.74 4.60 -17.34
C PRO A 643 -26.56 5.13 -18.15
N ALA A 644 -26.59 6.41 -18.51
CA ALA A 644 -25.51 7.07 -19.23
C ALA A 644 -24.21 7.09 -18.41
N LEU A 645 -24.29 7.37 -17.11
CA LEU A 645 -23.11 7.37 -16.24
C LEU A 645 -22.52 5.96 -16.08
N TYR A 646 -23.37 4.94 -15.89
CA TYR A 646 -22.90 3.55 -15.82
C TYR A 646 -22.25 3.09 -17.13
N SER A 647 -22.77 3.51 -18.28
CA SER A 647 -22.14 3.24 -19.58
C SER A 647 -20.75 3.88 -19.70
N LEU A 648 -20.51 5.04 -19.07
CA LEU A 648 -19.17 5.61 -18.97
C LEU A 648 -18.26 4.79 -18.05
N MET A 649 -18.77 4.34 -16.89
CA MET A 649 -18.02 3.48 -15.97
C MET A 649 -17.53 2.19 -16.66
N THR A 650 -18.41 1.52 -17.42
CA THR A 650 -18.04 0.27 -18.10
C THR A 650 -16.99 0.47 -19.20
N ARG A 651 -16.99 1.62 -19.89
CA ARG A 651 -15.90 1.99 -20.81
C ARG A 651 -14.58 2.24 -20.09
N CYS A 652 -14.61 2.89 -18.93
CA CYS A 652 -13.42 3.07 -18.10
C CYS A 652 -12.85 1.74 -17.59
N TRP A 653 -13.69 0.72 -17.43
CA TRP A 653 -13.28 -0.63 -17.05
C TRP A 653 -12.93 -1.54 -18.23
N SER A 654 -12.58 -0.98 -19.39
CA SER A 654 -11.96 -1.76 -20.46
C SER A 654 -10.67 -2.43 -19.94
N TYR A 655 -10.49 -3.71 -20.26
CA TYR A 655 -9.32 -4.47 -19.81
C TYR A 655 -8.04 -3.89 -20.42
N ASP A 656 -8.09 -3.54 -21.72
CA ASP A 656 -7.00 -2.86 -22.40
C ASP A 656 -6.94 -1.38 -21.96
N PRO A 657 -5.83 -0.91 -21.37
CA PRO A 657 -5.68 0.48 -20.96
C PRO A 657 -5.85 1.48 -22.11
N GLN A 658 -5.49 1.12 -23.34
CA GLN A 658 -5.56 2.02 -24.51
C GLN A 658 -6.98 2.30 -24.98
N GLU A 659 -7.92 1.41 -24.67
CA GLU A 659 -9.33 1.53 -25.03
C GLU A 659 -10.13 2.37 -24.02
N ARG A 660 -9.51 2.78 -22.90
CA ARG A 660 -10.17 3.60 -21.88
C ARG A 660 -10.23 5.06 -22.34
N PRO A 661 -11.35 5.78 -22.09
CA PRO A 661 -11.46 7.19 -22.41
C PRO A 661 -10.48 8.03 -21.58
N SER A 662 -10.05 9.17 -22.09
CA SER A 662 -9.25 10.12 -21.32
C SER A 662 -10.11 10.90 -20.31
N PHE A 663 -9.49 11.47 -19.27
CA PHE A 663 -10.21 12.33 -18.32
C PHE A 663 -10.87 13.54 -19.00
N THR A 664 -10.24 14.10 -20.03
CA THR A 664 -10.81 15.21 -20.82
C THR A 664 -12.12 14.80 -21.50
N GLU A 665 -12.18 13.59 -22.08
CA GLU A 665 -13.42 13.05 -22.65
C GLU A 665 -14.48 12.81 -21.55
N LEU A 666 -14.07 12.30 -20.39
CA LEU A 666 -14.97 12.00 -19.28
C LEU A 666 -15.62 13.25 -18.68
N VAL A 667 -14.88 14.35 -18.49
CA VAL A 667 -15.43 15.59 -17.94
C VAL A 667 -16.59 16.12 -18.78
N VAL A 668 -16.45 16.12 -20.11
CA VAL A 668 -17.51 16.58 -21.03
C VAL A 668 -18.76 15.72 -20.86
N LYS A 669 -18.60 14.39 -20.90
CA LYS A 669 -19.74 13.46 -20.85
C LYS A 669 -20.42 13.44 -19.48
N ILE A 670 -19.66 13.53 -18.39
CA ILE A 670 -20.24 13.60 -17.04
C ILE A 670 -20.96 14.93 -16.84
N SER A 671 -20.46 16.03 -17.41
CA SER A 671 -21.13 17.33 -17.40
C SER A 671 -22.50 17.28 -18.11
N ASP A 672 -22.58 16.60 -19.26
CA ASP A 672 -23.86 16.40 -19.96
C ASP A 672 -24.85 15.60 -19.10
N VAL A 673 -24.39 14.51 -18.47
CA VAL A 673 -25.22 13.72 -17.56
C VAL A 673 -25.68 14.55 -16.36
N HIS A 674 -24.80 15.35 -15.76
CA HIS A 674 -25.16 16.23 -14.65
C HIS A 674 -26.25 17.23 -15.03
N LYS A 675 -26.15 17.84 -16.22
CA LYS A 675 -27.16 18.75 -16.74
C LYS A 675 -28.51 18.06 -16.92
N MET A 676 -28.51 16.85 -17.49
CA MET A 676 -29.73 16.06 -17.68
C MET A 676 -30.40 15.70 -16.36
N GLU A 677 -29.64 15.26 -15.34
CA GLU A 677 -30.21 14.93 -14.03
C GLU A 677 -30.77 16.17 -13.32
N LYS A 678 -30.08 17.32 -13.42
CA LYS A 678 -30.53 18.60 -12.86
C LYS A 678 -31.86 19.05 -13.49
N GLU A 679 -32.01 18.90 -14.82
CA GLU A 679 -33.26 19.21 -15.52
C GLU A 679 -34.40 18.27 -15.10
N GLN A 680 -34.13 16.96 -14.94
CA GLN A 680 -35.12 16.00 -14.46
C GLN A 680 -35.58 16.27 -13.04
N GLU A 681 -34.65 16.63 -12.14
CA GLU A 681 -34.97 16.99 -10.76
C GLU A 681 -35.83 18.25 -10.69
N ALA A 682 -35.50 19.28 -11.49
CA ALA A 682 -36.30 20.49 -11.59
C ALA A 682 -37.72 20.23 -12.10
N GLU A 683 -37.90 19.31 -13.06
CA GLU A 683 -39.24 18.96 -13.55
C GLU A 683 -40.05 18.18 -12.51
N LYS A 684 -39.42 17.25 -11.78
CA LYS A 684 -40.07 16.54 -10.66
C LYS A 684 -40.55 17.51 -9.58
N GLU A 685 -39.76 18.53 -9.26
CA GLU A 685 -40.14 19.53 -8.26
C GLU A 685 -41.30 20.42 -8.77
N ARG A 686 -41.31 20.78 -10.05
CA ARG A 686 -42.44 21.47 -10.68
C ARG A 686 -43.72 20.65 -10.64
N ASP A 687 -43.63 19.35 -10.93
CA ASP A 687 -44.79 18.45 -10.89
C ASP A 687 -45.30 18.25 -9.47
N ARG A 688 -44.41 18.18 -8.48
CA ARG A 688 -44.77 18.18 -7.05
C ARG A 688 -45.47 19.47 -6.64
N ALA A 689 -44.97 20.62 -7.07
CA ALA A 689 -45.59 21.92 -6.82
C ALA A 689 -46.96 22.05 -7.51
N ARG A 690 -47.12 21.52 -8.73
CA ARG A 690 -48.42 21.46 -9.44
C ARG A 690 -49.41 20.56 -8.70
N ALA A 691 -48.98 19.38 -8.25
CA ALA A 691 -49.82 18.45 -7.48
C ALA A 691 -50.27 19.04 -6.13
N THR A 692 -49.40 19.80 -5.47
CA THR A 692 -49.70 20.45 -4.18
C THR A 692 -50.69 21.61 -4.34
N LYS A 693 -50.67 22.32 -5.48
CA LYS A 693 -51.62 23.41 -5.80
C LYS A 693 -53.05 22.94 -6.14
N ILE A 694 -53.26 21.64 -6.40
CA ILE A 694 -54.60 21.09 -6.71
C ILE A 694 -55.44 20.86 -5.43
N PHE A 695 -54.81 20.90 -4.25
CA PHE A 695 -55.45 20.59 -2.96
C PHE A 695 -55.79 21.80 -2.07
N GLU A 696 -55.77 23.03 -2.59
CA GLU A 696 -56.35 24.20 -1.89
C GLU A 696 -57.86 24.34 -2.17
N PRO A 697 -58.76 24.16 -1.19
CA PRO A 697 -60.19 24.39 -1.39
C PRO A 697 -60.49 25.90 -1.31
N LYS A 698 -60.51 26.59 -2.45
CA LYS A 698 -61.17 27.90 -2.52
C LYS A 698 -62.68 27.72 -2.56
N VAL A 699 -63.31 27.88 -1.40
CA VAL A 699 -64.76 28.10 -1.28
C VAL A 699 -65.06 29.50 -1.82
N PHE A 700 -65.58 29.58 -3.05
CA PHE A 700 -66.37 30.72 -3.50
C PHE A 700 -67.64 30.17 -4.16
N VAL A 701 -68.76 30.40 -3.48
CA VAL A 701 -70.12 30.17 -4.00
C VAL A 701 -70.49 31.37 -4.87
N THR A 702 -70.71 31.16 -6.16
CA THR A 702 -71.65 31.96 -6.98
C THR A 702 -72.15 31.13 -8.17
N GLU A 703 -73.46 31.13 -8.38
CA GLU A 703 -74.26 30.38 -9.36
C GLU A 703 -73.83 30.48 -10.83
N PRO A 704 -74.16 29.47 -11.68
CA PRO A 704 -73.97 29.53 -13.13
C PRO A 704 -75.19 30.14 -13.87
N PRO A 705 -75.00 30.98 -14.91
CA PRO A 705 -76.09 31.41 -15.79
C PRO A 705 -76.32 30.44 -16.98
N PRO A 706 -77.47 30.53 -17.67
CA PRO A 706 -78.13 29.39 -18.33
C PRO A 706 -77.74 29.14 -19.79
N LYS A 707 -77.97 27.91 -20.25
CA LYS A 707 -77.79 27.44 -21.65
C LYS A 707 -78.84 28.04 -22.61
N PRO A 708 -78.47 28.41 -23.85
CA PRO A 708 -79.41 28.52 -24.96
C PRO A 708 -79.47 27.24 -25.82
N SER A 709 -80.66 26.99 -26.36
CA SER A 709 -81.10 25.79 -27.07
C SER A 709 -81.02 25.90 -28.60
N ARG A 710 -80.37 24.90 -29.22
CA ARG A 710 -80.65 24.16 -30.48
C ARG A 710 -81.43 24.85 -31.64
N MET A 711 -80.84 24.86 -32.85
CA MET A 711 -81.52 24.54 -34.12
C MET A 711 -80.55 24.00 -35.20
N GLN A 712 -80.98 22.96 -35.90
CA GLN A 712 -80.59 22.44 -37.23
C GLN A 712 -81.87 22.58 -38.12
N PRO A 713 -81.90 22.52 -39.48
CA PRO A 713 -81.04 21.73 -40.39
C PRO A 713 -80.78 22.26 -41.86
N SER A 714 -79.93 21.52 -42.60
CA SER A 714 -80.01 21.16 -44.04
C SER A 714 -79.77 22.18 -45.19
N ARG A 715 -78.78 21.91 -46.08
CA ARG A 715 -78.92 21.21 -47.40
C ARG A 715 -77.62 21.28 -48.26
N PHE A 716 -77.10 20.09 -48.62
CA PHE A 716 -76.62 19.58 -49.95
C PHE A 716 -75.89 20.51 -50.96
N ARG A 717 -74.90 20.13 -51.78
CA ARG A 717 -74.11 18.91 -52.14
C ARG A 717 -73.02 19.39 -53.15
N ASN A 718 -71.76 18.92 -53.16
CA ASN A 718 -71.20 17.97 -54.17
C ASN A 718 -69.64 17.87 -53.96
N THR A 719 -69.11 16.69 -53.57
CA THR A 719 -68.23 15.76 -54.35
C THR A 719 -66.76 16.23 -54.54
N VAL A 720 -65.64 15.49 -54.31
CA VAL A 720 -65.31 14.06 -54.26
C VAL A 720 -64.00 13.82 -53.43
N SER A 721 -63.94 12.73 -52.63
CA SER A 721 -62.83 11.76 -52.33
C SER A 721 -61.48 12.15 -51.69
N ILE A 722 -60.81 11.40 -50.78
CA ILE A 722 -60.93 10.06 -50.11
C ILE A 722 -59.89 10.09 -48.93
N GLY A 723 -60.18 9.78 -47.64
CA GLY A 723 -60.30 8.46 -46.96
C GLY A 723 -58.93 8.01 -46.36
N LEU A 724 -58.70 7.68 -45.08
CA LEU A 724 -59.49 6.87 -44.13
C LEU A 724 -59.13 7.14 -42.65
N HIS A 725 -60.14 6.88 -41.82
CA HIS A 725 -60.23 6.88 -40.36
C HIS A 725 -60.09 5.43 -39.85
N ILE A 726 -59.80 5.19 -38.55
CA ILE A 726 -60.49 4.21 -37.69
C ILE A 726 -60.10 4.42 -36.22
N GLN A 727 -61.06 4.11 -35.37
CA GLN A 727 -61.24 4.51 -33.98
C GLN A 727 -61.19 3.29 -33.03
N VAL A 728 -60.82 3.60 -31.80
CA VAL A 728 -60.69 2.89 -30.50
C VAL A 728 -61.79 1.87 -30.13
N ASN A 729 -61.48 0.90 -29.25
CA ASN A 729 -62.32 0.59 -28.08
C ASN A 729 -61.62 -0.17 -26.94
N GLU A 730 -62.16 -0.03 -25.73
CA GLU A 730 -61.64 -0.41 -24.41
C GLU A 730 -62.48 -1.55 -23.75
N ALA A 731 -61.90 -2.22 -22.73
CA ALA A 731 -62.49 -3.07 -21.67
C ALA A 731 -62.70 -4.60 -21.88
N LEU A 732 -62.03 -5.42 -21.04
CA LEU A 732 -62.63 -6.43 -20.12
C LEU A 732 -61.56 -7.15 -19.26
N CYS A 733 -61.92 -7.49 -18.01
CA CYS A 733 -61.08 -7.95 -16.90
C CYS A 733 -60.91 -9.49 -16.76
N ALA A 734 -59.93 -9.88 -15.93
CA ALA A 734 -59.74 -11.16 -15.17
C ALA A 734 -59.41 -12.43 -16.01
N SER A 735 -58.55 -13.40 -15.63
CA SER A 735 -58.11 -13.96 -14.33
C SER A 735 -56.88 -14.91 -14.53
N SER A 736 -56.03 -15.08 -13.49
CA SER A 736 -54.98 -16.12 -13.30
C SER A 736 -55.59 -17.56 -13.15
N PRO A 737 -54.87 -18.72 -13.09
CA PRO A 737 -53.50 -18.92 -12.56
C PRO A 737 -52.57 -20.05 -13.13
N ASP A 738 -51.31 -20.02 -12.63
CA ASP A 738 -50.41 -21.09 -12.14
C ASP A 738 -49.54 -22.07 -13.00
N LEU A 739 -48.24 -22.04 -12.61
CA LEU A 739 -47.22 -23.09 -12.43
C LEU A 739 -46.46 -23.72 -13.63
N ALA A 740 -45.16 -23.39 -13.76
CA ALA A 740 -44.01 -24.30 -13.54
C ALA A 740 -42.66 -23.63 -13.96
N SER A 741 -41.65 -23.67 -13.10
CA SER A 741 -40.22 -23.43 -13.42
C SER A 741 -39.52 -24.77 -13.76
N PRO A 742 -38.19 -24.86 -14.02
CA PRO A 742 -37.16 -23.89 -14.43
C PRO A 742 -36.33 -24.38 -15.66
N SER A 743 -35.35 -23.58 -16.15
CA SER A 743 -33.96 -23.98 -16.55
C SER A 743 -33.35 -23.11 -17.68
N GLU A 744 -32.06 -22.81 -17.52
CA GLU A 744 -31.04 -22.52 -18.55
C GLU A 744 -31.08 -21.18 -19.32
N TYR A 745 -30.31 -20.21 -18.80
CA TYR A 745 -29.83 -19.06 -19.58
C TYR A 745 -28.50 -19.44 -20.25
N GLN A 746 -28.54 -19.75 -21.54
CA GLN A 746 -27.36 -19.80 -22.42
C GLN A 746 -27.19 -18.46 -23.14
N SER A 747 -26.02 -17.87 -22.99
CA SER A 747 -25.54 -16.71 -23.78
C SER A 747 -25.08 -17.18 -25.16
N PRO A 748 -25.44 -16.52 -26.27
CA PRO A 748 -24.75 -16.72 -27.53
C PRO A 748 -23.67 -15.67 -27.74
N VAL A 749 -22.44 -16.15 -27.93
CA VAL A 749 -21.32 -15.42 -28.50
C VAL A 749 -21.31 -15.67 -30.02
N ASP A 750 -20.93 -14.62 -30.76
CA ASP A 750 -20.53 -14.55 -32.17
C ASP A 750 -21.58 -14.77 -33.28
N SER A 751 -21.88 -13.68 -33.99
CA SER A 751 -22.03 -13.69 -35.45
C SER A 751 -21.66 -12.34 -36.04
N ARG A 752 -20.44 -12.28 -36.60
CA ARG A 752 -20.08 -11.34 -37.67
C ARG A 752 -20.95 -11.66 -38.90
N ASN A 753 -21.70 -10.69 -39.40
CA ASN A 753 -21.81 -10.45 -40.84
C ASN A 753 -22.47 -9.08 -41.13
N SER A 754 -21.86 -8.38 -42.07
CA SER A 754 -22.29 -7.14 -42.71
C SER A 754 -23.72 -7.22 -43.26
N LEU A 755 -24.45 -6.09 -43.27
CA LEU A 755 -25.02 -5.46 -44.47
C LEU A 755 -25.89 -4.22 -44.18
N ALA A 756 -25.77 -3.27 -45.11
CA ALA A 756 -26.78 -2.33 -45.62
C ALA A 756 -27.24 -1.13 -44.77
N VAL A 757 -26.74 0.04 -45.19
CA VAL A 757 -27.31 1.38 -45.01
C VAL A 757 -28.62 1.51 -45.80
N PRO A 758 -29.63 2.25 -45.27
CA PRO A 758 -30.48 3.08 -46.11
C PRO A 758 -30.48 4.55 -45.69
N VAL A 759 -30.01 5.40 -46.62
CA VAL A 759 -30.61 6.64 -47.17
C VAL A 759 -31.31 7.63 -46.21
N MET A 760 -30.71 8.82 -46.07
CA MET A 760 -31.32 10.10 -45.61
C MET A 760 -32.43 10.57 -46.58
N SER A 761 -33.42 11.45 -46.31
CA SER A 761 -33.56 12.67 -45.46
C SER A 761 -35.06 13.14 -45.55
N PRO A 762 -35.57 14.22 -44.89
CA PRO A 762 -35.08 15.59 -45.06
C PRO A 762 -34.95 16.48 -43.81
N ARG A 763 -33.89 17.29 -43.90
CA ARG A 763 -33.48 18.42 -43.05
C ARG A 763 -34.54 19.52 -42.91
N ARG A 764 -34.54 20.19 -41.74
CA ARG A 764 -34.56 21.66 -41.65
C ARG A 764 -33.26 22.15 -40.99
N ARG A 765 -32.46 22.86 -41.81
CA ARG A 765 -31.38 23.86 -41.60
C ARG A 765 -31.04 24.19 -40.12
N SER A 766 -29.86 23.90 -39.55
CA SER A 766 -28.46 24.35 -39.81
C SER A 766 -28.20 25.86 -39.68
N MET A 767 -27.32 26.21 -38.74
CA MET A 767 -26.16 27.11 -38.97
C MET A 767 -25.00 26.69 -38.06
N GLY A 768 -23.81 26.50 -38.63
CA GLY A 768 -22.54 26.73 -37.93
C GLY A 768 -21.63 25.55 -37.58
N GLU A 769 -21.54 24.48 -38.38
CA GLU A 769 -20.33 23.62 -38.36
C GLU A 769 -19.28 24.22 -39.29
N GLY A 770 -18.19 24.71 -38.71
CA GLY A 770 -17.08 25.28 -39.45
C GLY A 770 -15.96 25.69 -38.53
N GLU A 771 -15.44 24.76 -37.73
CA GLU A 771 -14.09 24.76 -37.13
C GLU A 771 -13.90 23.54 -36.21
N PHE A 772 -13.74 22.34 -36.78
CA PHE A 772 -13.20 21.21 -36.03
C PHE A 772 -12.27 20.41 -36.93
N SER A 773 -11.00 20.80 -36.91
CA SER A 773 -9.90 20.01 -37.47
C SER A 773 -8.84 19.80 -36.39
N ARG A 774 -8.63 18.52 -36.06
CA ARG A 774 -7.50 17.93 -35.30
C ARG A 774 -7.52 18.14 -33.78
N LEU A 775 -8.26 17.30 -33.07
CA LEU A 775 -7.96 16.97 -31.67
C LEU A 775 -6.71 16.08 -31.63
N SER A 776 -5.60 16.67 -31.23
CA SER A 776 -4.33 16.03 -30.93
C SER A 776 -4.06 16.18 -29.42
N LEU A 777 -3.85 15.05 -28.75
CA LEU A 777 -3.12 14.81 -27.49
C LEU A 777 -3.07 15.93 -26.43
N ASN A 778 -3.68 15.65 -25.27
CA ASN A 778 -3.48 16.25 -23.93
C ASN A 778 -2.39 17.34 -23.85
N SER A 779 -2.70 18.55 -24.30
CA SER A 779 -1.78 19.67 -24.14
C SER A 779 -2.05 20.39 -22.81
N ARG A 780 -0.98 20.81 -22.13
CA ARG A 780 -1.01 21.67 -20.94
C ARG A 780 -1.87 22.93 -21.15
N GLU A 781 -1.95 23.40 -22.39
CA GLU A 781 -2.71 24.58 -22.81
C GLU A 781 -4.22 24.33 -22.79
N ASP A 782 -4.68 23.15 -23.20
CA ASP A 782 -6.12 22.80 -23.19
C ASP A 782 -6.66 22.66 -21.77
N ALA A 783 -5.87 22.07 -20.86
CA ALA A 783 -6.20 22.02 -19.44
C ALA A 783 -6.27 23.44 -18.83
N GLN A 784 -5.35 24.33 -19.20
CA GLN A 784 -5.35 25.73 -18.74
C GLN A 784 -6.52 26.56 -19.30
N ARG A 785 -6.95 26.32 -20.54
CA ARG A 785 -8.12 26.99 -21.14
C ARG A 785 -9.41 26.56 -20.46
N MET A 786 -9.60 25.26 -20.28
CA MET A 786 -10.76 24.73 -19.53
C MET A 786 -10.80 25.28 -18.10
N TRP A 787 -9.64 25.34 -17.44
CA TRP A 787 -9.50 25.94 -16.11
C TRP A 787 -9.90 27.42 -16.06
N SER A 788 -9.47 28.21 -17.05
CA SER A 788 -9.77 29.64 -17.11
C SER A 788 -11.27 29.90 -17.28
N ALA A 789 -11.93 29.12 -18.14
CA ALA A 789 -13.37 29.20 -18.37
C ALA A 789 -14.19 28.81 -17.12
N GLU A 790 -13.77 27.76 -16.41
CA GLU A 790 -14.44 27.32 -15.18
C GLU A 790 -14.32 28.35 -14.06
N ARG A 791 -13.15 29.00 -13.93
CA ARG A 791 -12.91 30.03 -12.92
C ARG A 791 -13.82 31.25 -13.11
N GLU A 792 -14.11 31.60 -14.36
CA GLU A 792 -15.02 32.67 -14.75
C GLU A 792 -16.48 32.29 -14.41
N SER A 793 -16.92 31.08 -14.76
CA SER A 793 -18.26 30.57 -14.44
C SER A 793 -18.52 30.47 -12.92
N MET A 794 -17.51 30.10 -12.14
CA MET A 794 -17.61 30.03 -10.67
C MET A 794 -17.76 31.43 -10.04
N GLN A 795 -17.07 32.44 -10.57
CA GLN A 795 -17.21 33.82 -10.11
C GLN A 795 -18.60 34.38 -10.41
N GLU A 796 -19.14 34.12 -11.60
CA GLU A 796 -20.50 34.52 -11.96
C GLU A 796 -21.57 33.87 -11.06
N THR A 797 -21.40 32.59 -10.73
CA THR A 797 -22.34 31.87 -9.85
C THR A 797 -22.34 32.44 -8.43
N LEU A 798 -21.15 32.73 -7.88
CA LEU A 798 -20.99 33.37 -6.57
C LEU A 798 -21.59 34.79 -6.54
N GLN A 799 -21.38 35.56 -7.61
CA GLN A 799 -21.97 36.89 -7.75
C GLN A 799 -23.51 36.81 -7.70
N ARG A 800 -24.08 35.86 -8.45
CA ARG A 800 -25.53 35.63 -8.52
C ARG A 800 -26.13 35.18 -7.18
N GLN A 801 -25.47 34.26 -6.47
CA GLN A 801 -25.90 33.85 -5.12
C GLN A 801 -25.86 35.01 -4.12
N LYS A 802 -24.88 35.92 -4.25
CA LYS A 802 -24.77 37.11 -3.39
C LYS A 802 -25.90 38.11 -3.66
N GLU A 803 -26.31 38.25 -4.92
CA GLU A 803 -27.45 39.07 -5.34
C GLU A 803 -28.77 38.47 -4.84
N GLU A 804 -28.99 37.17 -5.00
CA GLU A 804 -30.16 36.44 -4.49
C GLU A 804 -30.28 36.56 -2.95
N MET A 805 -29.17 36.36 -2.22
CA MET A 805 -29.14 36.55 -0.76
C MET A 805 -29.51 37.99 -0.33
N MET A 806 -29.10 39.00 -1.11
CA MET A 806 -29.45 40.41 -0.83
C MET A 806 -30.93 40.69 -1.11
N GLU A 807 -31.52 40.03 -2.10
CA GLU A 807 -32.96 40.11 -2.38
C GLU A 807 -33.77 39.41 -1.30
N ASP A 808 -33.37 38.21 -0.87
CA ASP A 808 -34.01 37.48 0.24
C ASP A 808 -33.94 38.26 1.55
N LYS A 809 -32.80 38.90 1.84
CA LYS A 809 -32.69 39.78 3.02
C LYS A 809 -33.64 40.96 2.96
N LYS A 810 -33.77 41.61 1.79
CA LYS A 810 -34.75 42.70 1.59
C LYS A 810 -36.19 42.21 1.70
N TRP A 811 -36.46 40.99 1.27
CA TRP A 811 -37.77 40.37 1.37
C TRP A 811 -38.13 40.06 2.82
N LEU A 812 -37.19 39.50 3.60
CA LEU A 812 -37.35 39.24 5.04
C LEU A 812 -37.57 40.53 5.84
N GLU A 813 -36.79 41.59 5.58
CA GLU A 813 -37.00 42.91 6.22
C GLU A 813 -38.38 43.52 5.87
N LYS A 814 -38.97 43.13 4.75
CA LYS A 814 -40.29 43.58 4.29
C LYS A 814 -41.42 42.74 4.88
N GLU A 815 -41.23 41.43 5.03
CA GLU A 815 -42.15 40.55 5.76
C GLU A 815 -42.18 40.83 7.27
N GLU A 816 -41.02 41.09 7.88
CA GLU A 816 -40.91 41.44 9.29
C GLU A 816 -41.66 42.74 9.62
N LYS A 817 -41.69 43.70 8.69
CA LYS A 817 -42.51 44.93 8.77
C LYS A 817 -44.01 44.73 8.58
N LEU A 818 -44.43 43.59 8.01
CA LEU A 818 -45.84 43.27 7.78
C LEU A 818 -46.46 42.46 8.94
N LEU A 819 -45.64 41.94 9.85
CA LEU A 819 -46.04 41.03 10.92
C LEU A 819 -46.21 41.69 12.30
N ASP A 820 -46.03 43.01 12.43
CA ASP A 820 -46.12 43.70 13.74
C ASP A 820 -47.09 44.90 13.76
N PRO A 821 -48.29 44.76 14.38
CA PRO A 821 -49.11 45.89 14.79
C PRO A 821 -49.16 46.05 16.33
N LYS A 822 -48.60 47.18 16.81
CA LYS A 822 -48.58 47.81 18.18
C LYS A 822 -47.33 47.48 19.03
N GLY A 823 -46.32 48.34 19.23
CA GLY A 823 -46.24 49.77 19.68
C GLY A 823 -45.88 49.84 21.20
N PRO A 824 -45.18 50.86 21.80
CA PRO A 824 -44.74 52.19 21.32
C PRO A 824 -43.25 52.60 21.61
N GLU A 825 -42.90 53.82 21.19
CA GLU A 825 -41.60 54.54 21.19
C GLU A 825 -40.89 54.77 22.55
N ALA A 826 -39.55 54.81 22.55
CA ALA A 826 -38.73 55.98 22.96
C ALA A 826 -37.20 55.76 22.74
N PRO A 827 -36.37 56.83 22.58
CA PRO A 827 -35.08 56.80 21.88
C PRO A 827 -33.87 57.11 22.82
N PRO A 828 -32.67 57.52 22.33
CA PRO A 828 -31.49 56.68 22.11
C PRO A 828 -30.30 57.03 23.01
N THR A 829 -29.34 56.12 23.22
CA THR A 829 -27.99 56.51 23.72
C THR A 829 -26.90 55.52 23.29
N GLN A 830 -25.93 56.03 22.54
CA GLN A 830 -24.58 55.45 22.36
C GLN A 830 -23.64 55.98 23.49
N PRO A 831 -22.34 55.66 23.53
CA PRO A 831 -21.77 54.35 23.91
C PRO A 831 -20.58 54.47 24.92
N ALA A 832 -20.12 53.31 25.40
CA ALA A 832 -18.76 53.00 25.92
C ALA A 832 -18.39 53.51 27.35
N PRO A 833 -17.26 53.07 27.96
CA PRO A 833 -16.38 51.90 27.72
C PRO A 833 -15.99 51.11 29.02
N GLU A 834 -15.32 49.97 28.80
CA GLU A 834 -14.16 49.40 29.54
C GLU A 834 -14.11 49.35 31.09
N ALA A 835 -13.91 48.16 31.66
CA ALA A 835 -12.62 47.71 32.23
C ALA A 835 -12.77 46.57 33.28
N ASP A 836 -11.95 45.55 33.09
CA ASP A 836 -11.11 44.83 34.06
C ASP A 836 -11.65 43.96 35.22
N THR A 837 -11.13 42.71 35.20
CA THR A 837 -10.65 41.87 36.33
C THR A 837 -11.70 41.35 37.33
N GLU A 838 -11.64 40.15 37.91
CA GLU A 838 -10.72 39.02 37.93
C GLU A 838 -11.46 37.87 38.66
N ASN A 839 -11.06 36.63 38.36
CA ASN A 839 -11.00 35.47 39.27
C ASN A 839 -12.28 34.86 39.91
N GLY A 840 -12.44 33.56 39.65
CA GLY A 840 -12.95 32.59 40.63
C GLY A 840 -14.04 31.65 40.10
N PRO A 841 -13.80 30.33 40.00
CA PRO A 841 -14.81 29.38 39.52
C PRO A 841 -15.70 28.90 40.66
N PRO A 842 -17.00 28.65 40.40
CA PRO A 842 -17.74 27.69 41.20
C PRO A 842 -18.35 26.57 40.36
N GLU A 843 -17.99 25.35 40.78
CA GLU A 843 -18.81 24.15 40.90
C GLU A 843 -19.77 23.71 39.78
N LYS A 844 -19.50 22.49 39.29
CA LYS A 844 -20.38 21.69 38.43
C LYS A 844 -21.68 21.33 39.17
N PRO A 845 -22.86 21.52 38.55
CA PRO A 845 -24.06 20.80 38.93
C PRO A 845 -24.07 19.35 38.39
N PRO A 846 -24.89 18.46 38.97
CA PRO A 846 -24.70 17.01 38.92
C PRO A 846 -25.09 16.39 37.59
N ARG A 847 -24.34 15.36 37.18
CA ARG A 847 -24.67 14.47 36.06
C ARG A 847 -26.03 13.80 36.29
N GLN A 848 -27.04 14.16 35.50
CA GLN A 848 -28.19 13.30 35.27
C GLN A 848 -27.72 12.02 34.56
N LYS A 849 -27.97 10.86 35.18
CA LYS A 849 -27.80 9.56 34.56
C LYS A 849 -28.84 9.43 33.44
N VAL A 850 -28.40 9.54 32.19
CA VAL A 850 -29.20 9.12 31.04
C VAL A 850 -29.24 7.59 31.04
N GLN A 851 -30.39 7.01 31.38
CA GLN A 851 -30.67 5.61 31.10
C GLN A 851 -30.83 5.44 29.57
N PRO A 852 -30.26 4.38 28.96
CA PRO A 852 -30.49 4.09 27.55
C PRO A 852 -31.94 3.61 27.35
N ALA A 853 -32.65 4.23 26.40
CA ALA A 853 -33.99 3.82 25.99
C ALA A 853 -33.99 2.41 25.35
N PRO A 854 -35.02 1.57 25.57
CA PRO A 854 -35.07 0.22 25.01
C PRO A 854 -35.52 0.22 23.54
N THR A 855 -34.87 -0.61 22.73
CA THR A 855 -35.34 -1.08 21.42
C THR A 855 -36.50 -2.06 21.64
N ALA A 856 -37.73 -1.69 21.22
CA ALA A 856 -38.96 -2.49 21.18
C ALA A 856 -39.41 -3.22 22.48
N GLU A 857 -40.62 -2.92 22.96
CA GLU A 857 -41.25 -3.60 24.11
C GLU A 857 -41.66 -5.05 23.75
N LEU A 858 -40.69 -5.96 23.82
CA LEU A 858 -40.84 -7.40 23.60
C LEU A 858 -40.82 -8.15 24.93
N ASP A 859 -41.64 -9.20 25.09
CA ASP A 859 -41.58 -10.09 26.25
C ASP A 859 -40.22 -10.84 26.27
N ARG A 860 -39.42 -10.59 27.32
CA ARG A 860 -38.07 -11.16 27.49
C ARG A 860 -38.02 -12.34 28.46
N SER A 861 -39.15 -12.74 29.04
CA SER A 861 -39.21 -13.70 30.17
C SER A 861 -38.66 -15.10 29.83
N GLU A 862 -38.72 -15.48 28.55
CA GLU A 862 -38.25 -16.79 28.03
C GLU A 862 -37.22 -16.64 26.88
N ASP A 863 -36.62 -15.46 26.71
CA ASP A 863 -35.69 -15.20 25.60
C ASP A 863 -34.24 -15.60 25.94
N LYS A 864 -33.87 -16.82 25.53
CA LYS A 864 -32.51 -17.36 25.73
C LYS A 864 -31.41 -16.52 25.08
N VAL A 865 -31.68 -15.83 23.97
CA VAL A 865 -30.69 -14.96 23.30
C VAL A 865 -30.47 -13.70 24.11
N TYR A 866 -31.55 -13.06 24.57
CA TYR A 866 -31.48 -11.91 25.48
C TYR A 866 -30.71 -12.25 26.76
N GLN A 867 -31.04 -13.37 27.40
CA GLN A 867 -30.35 -13.83 28.61
C GLN A 867 -28.85 -14.04 28.38
N SER A 868 -28.48 -14.69 27.27
CA SER A 868 -27.08 -14.93 26.91
C SER A 868 -26.29 -13.64 26.64
N VAL A 869 -26.91 -12.64 25.98
CA VAL A 869 -26.30 -11.32 25.78
C VAL A 869 -26.11 -10.59 27.10
N MET A 870 -27.11 -10.62 27.99
CA MET A 870 -26.99 -10.00 29.31
C MET A 870 -25.90 -10.65 30.16
N ASP A 871 -25.76 -11.98 30.10
CA ASP A 871 -24.71 -12.69 30.81
C ASP A 871 -23.32 -12.37 30.21
N LEU A 872 -23.21 -12.19 28.89
CA LEU A 872 -21.96 -11.76 28.25
C LEU A 872 -21.55 -10.35 28.72
N VAL A 873 -22.51 -9.42 28.75
CA VAL A 873 -22.30 -8.06 29.25
C VAL A 873 -21.88 -8.07 30.72
N LYS A 874 -22.50 -8.90 31.57
CA LYS A 874 -22.10 -9.05 32.98
C LYS A 874 -20.65 -9.50 33.12
N VAL A 875 -20.21 -10.51 32.36
CA VAL A 875 -18.82 -11.01 32.43
C VAL A 875 -17.83 -9.96 31.91
N VAL A 876 -18.18 -9.18 30.87
CA VAL A 876 -17.34 -8.08 30.38
C VAL A 876 -17.24 -6.94 31.38
N VAL A 877 -18.33 -6.60 32.08
CA VAL A 877 -18.31 -5.60 33.16
C VAL A 877 -17.48 -6.10 34.35
N GLN A 878 -17.58 -7.39 34.68
CA GLN A 878 -16.75 -8.01 35.72
C GLN A 878 -15.27 -7.96 35.36
N LEU A 879 -14.91 -8.29 34.12
CA LEU A 879 -13.55 -8.15 33.58
C LEU A 879 -13.02 -6.71 33.75
N LYS A 880 -13.86 -5.71 33.46
CA LYS A 880 -13.49 -4.30 33.63
C LYS A 880 -13.23 -3.91 35.08
N ASN A 881 -14.01 -4.44 36.01
CA ASN A 881 -13.88 -4.14 37.43
C ASN A 881 -12.69 -4.86 38.08
N ASP A 882 -12.34 -6.06 37.59
CA ASP A 882 -11.29 -6.89 38.19
C ASP A 882 -9.89 -6.55 37.67
N ILE A 883 -9.74 -6.10 36.41
CA ILE A 883 -8.44 -5.82 35.76
C ILE A 883 -7.48 -4.88 36.52
N PRO A 884 -7.94 -3.84 37.25
CA PRO A 884 -7.06 -2.99 38.04
C PRO A 884 -6.25 -3.78 39.07
N ASP A 885 -6.87 -4.76 39.73
CA ASP A 885 -6.31 -5.52 40.87
C ASP A 885 -5.89 -6.94 40.49
N LEU A 886 -6.29 -7.44 39.31
CA LEU A 886 -6.02 -8.80 38.87
C LEU A 886 -4.61 -8.97 38.29
N GLN A 887 -3.91 -10.01 38.76
CA GLN A 887 -2.60 -10.38 38.23
C GLN A 887 -2.70 -10.91 36.78
N PRO A 888 -1.70 -10.64 35.91
CA PRO A 888 -1.76 -10.97 34.48
C PRO A 888 -2.01 -12.45 34.17
N GLU A 889 -1.55 -13.36 35.02
CA GLU A 889 -1.72 -14.82 34.88
C GLU A 889 -3.20 -15.21 34.94
N HIS A 890 -4.04 -14.41 35.60
CA HIS A 890 -5.46 -14.66 35.77
C HIS A 890 -6.34 -14.04 34.67
N TYR A 891 -5.80 -13.20 33.77
CA TYR A 891 -6.58 -12.66 32.64
C TYR A 891 -7.17 -13.76 31.77
N ILE A 892 -6.43 -14.86 31.61
CA ILE A 892 -6.88 -16.03 30.84
C ILE A 892 -8.15 -16.67 31.42
N THR A 893 -8.33 -16.64 32.74
CA THR A 893 -9.50 -17.24 33.40
C THR A 893 -10.76 -16.44 33.09
N ILE A 894 -10.68 -15.11 33.16
CA ILE A 894 -11.83 -14.24 32.89
C ILE A 894 -12.17 -14.23 31.39
N VAL A 895 -11.16 -14.15 30.50
CA VAL A 895 -11.38 -14.21 29.05
C VAL A 895 -11.93 -15.57 28.62
N LYS A 896 -11.54 -16.68 29.26
CA LYS A 896 -12.18 -17.98 29.04
C LYS A 896 -13.66 -17.96 29.42
N SER A 897 -14.04 -17.30 30.53
CA SER A 897 -15.43 -17.13 30.91
C SER A 897 -16.23 -16.34 29.86
N VAL A 898 -15.66 -15.26 29.30
CA VAL A 898 -16.27 -14.49 28.20
C VAL A 898 -16.49 -15.39 26.98
N GLY A 899 -15.50 -16.21 26.61
CA GLY A 899 -15.59 -17.13 25.48
C GLY A 899 -16.61 -18.26 25.67
N MET A 900 -16.85 -18.70 26.91
CA MET A 900 -17.90 -19.69 27.21
C MET A 900 -19.28 -19.09 27.02
N VAL A 901 -19.55 -17.90 27.59
CA VAL A 901 -20.86 -17.24 27.45
C VAL A 901 -21.14 -16.85 26.00
N LEU A 902 -20.11 -16.44 25.24
CA LEU A 902 -20.25 -16.16 23.82
C LEU A 902 -20.62 -17.43 23.03
N ARG A 903 -20.06 -18.58 23.39
CA ARG A 903 -20.40 -19.85 22.75
C ARG A 903 -21.86 -20.23 23.00
N ASP A 904 -22.34 -20.04 24.23
CA ASP A 904 -23.73 -20.29 24.58
C ASP A 904 -24.68 -19.34 23.82
N LEU A 905 -24.30 -18.05 23.67
CA LEU A 905 -25.03 -17.10 22.82
C LEU A 905 -25.11 -17.58 21.36
N LEU A 906 -23.99 -17.96 20.76
CA LEU A 906 -23.95 -18.42 19.37
C LEU A 906 -24.81 -19.67 19.17
N GLN A 907 -24.73 -20.62 20.11
CA GLN A 907 -25.57 -21.82 20.09
C GLN A 907 -27.07 -21.49 20.17
N ASN A 908 -27.47 -20.58 21.07
CA ASN A 908 -28.87 -20.16 21.18
C ASN A 908 -29.35 -19.42 19.92
N VAL A 909 -28.48 -18.70 19.22
CA VAL A 909 -28.80 -18.07 17.93
C VAL A 909 -28.93 -19.13 16.83
N ASP A 910 -28.04 -20.11 16.78
CA ASP A 910 -28.06 -21.21 15.80
C ASP A 910 -29.34 -22.06 15.91
N GLU A 911 -29.89 -22.24 17.12
CA GLU A 911 -31.17 -22.93 17.33
C GLU A 911 -32.37 -22.17 16.70
N ILE A 912 -32.27 -20.85 16.57
CA ILE A 912 -33.33 -20.00 16.03
C ILE A 912 -33.18 -19.80 14.51
N LEU A 913 -31.96 -19.83 13.96
CA LEU A 913 -31.68 -19.63 12.53
C LEU A 913 -32.55 -20.45 11.55
N PRO A 914 -32.91 -21.73 11.83
CA PRO A 914 -33.78 -22.51 10.96
C PRO A 914 -35.22 -21.99 10.90
N THR A 915 -35.69 -21.31 11.95
CA THR A 915 -37.05 -20.76 12.05
C THR A 915 -37.20 -19.41 11.34
N LEU A 916 -36.10 -18.80 10.88
CA LEU A 916 -36.07 -17.48 10.26
C LEU A 916 -35.96 -17.54 8.73
N HIS A 917 -36.47 -16.51 8.05
CA HIS A 917 -36.44 -16.38 6.59
C HIS A 917 -35.01 -16.23 6.03
N GLY A 918 -34.73 -16.82 4.87
CA GLY A 918 -33.37 -16.96 4.31
C GLY A 918 -32.62 -15.66 4.04
N SER A 919 -33.32 -14.55 3.80
CA SER A 919 -32.72 -13.21 3.62
C SER A 919 -32.19 -12.58 4.91
N VAL A 920 -32.72 -12.96 6.07
CA VAL A 920 -32.31 -12.44 7.38
C VAL A 920 -31.26 -13.35 8.04
N ARG A 921 -31.25 -14.64 7.66
CA ARG A 921 -30.23 -15.60 8.07
C ARG A 921 -28.81 -15.14 7.71
N THR A 922 -28.61 -14.56 6.52
CA THR A 922 -27.30 -14.09 6.05
C THR A 922 -26.77 -12.89 6.86
N GLU A 923 -27.66 -12.02 7.35
CA GLU A 923 -27.32 -10.88 8.21
C GLU A 923 -26.89 -11.34 9.62
N ILE A 924 -27.63 -12.29 10.19
CA ILE A 924 -27.31 -12.90 11.49
C ILE A 924 -26.01 -13.70 11.41
N GLU A 925 -25.80 -14.52 10.38
CA GLU A 925 -24.55 -15.26 10.15
C GLU A 925 -23.34 -14.30 9.97
N GLY A 926 -23.53 -13.16 9.31
CA GLY A 926 -22.51 -12.11 9.21
C GLY A 926 -22.13 -11.52 10.57
N THR A 927 -23.12 -11.32 11.43
CA THR A 927 -22.92 -10.82 12.80
C THR A 927 -22.28 -11.88 13.69
N GLN A 928 -22.57 -13.17 13.50
CA GLN A 928 -21.91 -14.28 14.21
C GLN A 928 -20.42 -14.36 13.86
N LYS A 929 -20.08 -14.16 12.58
CA LYS A 929 -18.67 -14.09 12.14
C LYS A 929 -17.94 -12.90 12.76
N ARG A 930 -18.62 -11.75 12.90
CA ARG A 930 -18.08 -10.57 13.60
C ARG A 930 -17.77 -10.87 15.06
N LEU A 931 -18.73 -11.44 15.81
CA LEU A 931 -18.51 -11.80 17.22
C LEU A 931 -17.35 -12.80 17.43
N ASN A 932 -17.19 -13.77 16.53
CA ASN A 932 -16.04 -14.67 16.55
C ASN A 932 -14.71 -13.94 16.31
N HIS A 933 -14.71 -12.94 15.43
CA HIS A 933 -13.55 -12.07 15.20
C HIS A 933 -13.24 -11.21 16.43
N ASP A 934 -14.24 -10.59 17.05
CA ASP A 934 -14.07 -9.75 18.24
C ASP A 934 -13.53 -10.57 19.43
N MET A 935 -13.96 -11.83 19.57
CA MET A 935 -13.40 -12.74 20.56
C MET A 935 -11.93 -13.08 20.27
N ALA A 936 -11.57 -13.28 19.00
CA ALA A 936 -10.18 -13.51 18.61
C ALA A 936 -9.31 -12.27 18.89
N ASP A 937 -9.83 -11.06 18.66
CA ASP A 937 -9.15 -9.81 19.01
C ASP A 937 -8.99 -9.66 20.52
N LEU A 938 -10.03 -9.93 21.31
CA LEU A 938 -9.94 -9.92 22.78
C LEU A 938 -8.86 -10.89 23.30
N ILE A 939 -8.77 -12.12 22.76
CA ILE A 939 -7.72 -13.09 23.11
C ILE A 939 -6.34 -12.55 22.73
N SER A 940 -6.21 -11.91 21.57
CA SER A 940 -4.96 -11.29 21.11
C SER A 940 -4.52 -10.16 22.04
N LYS A 941 -5.42 -9.24 22.40
CA LYS A 941 -5.15 -8.12 23.31
C LYS A 941 -4.87 -8.59 24.74
N MET A 942 -5.52 -9.65 25.19
CA MET A 942 -5.21 -10.28 26.47
C MET A 942 -3.79 -10.86 26.50
N ARG A 943 -3.36 -11.57 25.44
CA ARG A 943 -1.98 -12.07 25.33
C ARG A 943 -0.97 -10.93 25.30
N LEU A 944 -1.29 -9.83 24.61
CA LEU A 944 -0.45 -8.63 24.58
C LEU A 944 -0.33 -7.99 25.97
N ALA A 945 -1.43 -7.93 26.73
CA ALA A 945 -1.45 -7.43 28.11
C ALA A 945 -0.65 -8.34 29.07
N GLN A 946 -0.65 -9.66 28.87
CA GLN A 946 0.18 -10.59 29.63
C GLN A 946 1.67 -10.43 29.32
N GLN A 947 2.03 -10.31 28.03
CA GLN A 947 3.43 -10.18 27.59
C GLN A 947 4.07 -8.87 28.02
N ASN A 948 3.29 -7.79 28.10
CA ASN A 948 3.77 -6.45 28.44
C ASN A 948 3.49 -6.05 29.90
N ALA A 949 3.20 -7.02 30.77
CA ALA A 949 2.80 -6.74 32.15
C ALA A 949 3.88 -6.06 33.02
N ILE A 950 5.15 -6.13 32.61
CA ILE A 950 6.32 -5.56 33.29
C ILE A 950 6.99 -4.40 32.51
N THR A 951 6.42 -3.99 31.37
CA THR A 951 6.97 -2.90 30.54
C THR A 951 6.24 -1.59 30.82
N SER A 952 6.77 -0.47 30.30
CA SER A 952 6.10 0.83 30.35
C SER A 952 4.75 0.86 29.63
N LEU A 953 4.46 -0.15 28.79
CA LEU A 953 3.24 -0.28 28.01
C LEU A 953 2.11 -1.03 28.75
N LYS A 954 2.31 -1.42 30.02
CA LYS A 954 1.35 -2.21 30.81
C LYS A 954 -0.06 -1.62 30.80
N GLU A 955 -0.20 -0.33 31.12
CA GLU A 955 -1.49 0.33 31.22
C GLU A 955 -2.18 0.51 29.85
N ASP A 956 -1.40 0.78 28.81
CA ASP A 956 -1.92 0.84 27.43
C ASP A 956 -2.40 -0.52 26.93
N CYS A 957 -1.69 -1.60 27.25
CA CYS A 957 -2.11 -2.96 26.88
C CYS A 957 -3.37 -3.40 27.64
N LYS A 958 -3.50 -3.05 28.93
CA LYS A 958 -4.73 -3.25 29.71
C LYS A 958 -5.91 -2.49 29.09
N LYS A 959 -5.70 -1.23 28.70
CA LYS A 959 -6.72 -0.39 28.05
C LYS A 959 -7.16 -0.97 26.71
N GLN A 960 -6.25 -1.51 25.91
CA GLN A 960 -6.58 -2.19 24.66
C GLN A 960 -7.40 -3.46 24.88
N MET A 961 -7.05 -4.28 25.87
CA MET A 961 -7.85 -5.47 26.23
C MET A 961 -9.27 -5.10 26.68
N LEU A 962 -9.41 -4.06 27.51
CA LEU A 962 -10.73 -3.56 27.94
C LEU A 962 -11.55 -3.01 26.77
N THR A 963 -10.90 -2.35 25.81
CA THR A 963 -11.55 -1.82 24.62
C THR A 963 -12.09 -2.95 23.75
N ALA A 964 -11.30 -4.01 23.52
CA ALA A 964 -11.74 -5.19 22.77
C ALA A 964 -12.91 -5.90 23.47
N ALA A 965 -12.87 -6.03 24.80
CA ALA A 965 -13.97 -6.61 25.57
C ALA A 965 -15.26 -5.79 25.47
N HIS A 966 -15.14 -4.46 25.49
CA HIS A 966 -16.28 -3.55 25.31
C HIS A 966 -16.87 -3.64 23.90
N THR A 967 -16.04 -3.70 22.86
CA THR A 967 -16.51 -3.91 21.48
C THR A 967 -17.31 -5.21 21.35
N LEU A 968 -16.80 -6.31 21.91
CA LEU A 968 -17.53 -7.59 21.92
C LEU A 968 -18.90 -7.49 22.59
N ALA A 969 -19.00 -6.76 23.71
CA ALA A 969 -20.29 -6.53 24.38
C ALA A 969 -21.26 -5.70 23.52
N VAL A 970 -20.77 -4.65 22.85
CA VAL A 970 -21.59 -3.82 21.94
C VAL A 970 -22.07 -4.63 20.74
N ASP A 971 -21.20 -5.41 20.11
CA ASP A 971 -21.59 -6.24 18.96
C ASP A 971 -22.52 -7.39 19.37
N SER A 972 -22.45 -7.88 20.62
CA SER A 972 -23.42 -8.86 21.13
C SER A 972 -24.81 -8.27 21.31
N LYS A 973 -24.91 -6.98 21.65
CA LYS A 973 -26.16 -6.24 21.65
C LYS A 973 -26.68 -6.05 20.22
N ASN A 974 -25.79 -5.71 19.26
CA ASN A 974 -26.17 -5.59 17.85
C ASN A 974 -26.72 -6.91 17.30
N MET A 975 -26.17 -8.05 17.73
CA MET A 975 -26.71 -9.39 17.44
C MET A 975 -28.14 -9.56 17.97
N LEU A 976 -28.40 -9.18 19.22
CA LEU A 976 -29.74 -9.22 19.79
C LEU A 976 -30.72 -8.34 19.00
N ASP A 977 -30.34 -7.11 18.66
CA ASP A 977 -31.16 -6.19 17.87
C ASP A 977 -31.47 -6.76 16.47
N ALA A 978 -30.50 -7.45 15.84
CA ALA A 978 -30.69 -8.13 14.56
C ALA A 978 -31.65 -9.33 14.67
N VAL A 979 -31.51 -10.13 15.72
CA VAL A 979 -32.41 -11.27 16.01
C VAL A 979 -33.83 -10.78 16.31
N ASP A 980 -33.99 -9.68 17.05
CA ASP A 980 -35.30 -9.10 17.36
C ASP A 980 -35.99 -8.54 16.11
N GLN A 981 -35.25 -7.83 15.26
CA GLN A 981 -35.77 -7.38 13.96
C GLN A 981 -36.17 -8.57 13.08
N ALA A 982 -35.42 -9.67 13.12
CA ALA A 982 -35.77 -10.90 12.40
C ALA A 982 -37.07 -11.52 12.93
N ARG A 983 -37.24 -11.60 14.26
CA ARG A 983 -38.45 -12.14 14.91
C ARG A 983 -39.68 -11.27 14.61
N VAL A 984 -39.54 -9.95 14.62
CA VAL A 984 -40.62 -9.01 14.26
C VAL A 984 -41.04 -9.20 12.80
N ARG A 985 -40.08 -9.28 11.87
CA ARG A 985 -40.38 -9.50 10.44
C ARG A 985 -41.00 -10.88 10.16
N ALA A 986 -40.73 -11.87 11.00
CA ALA A 986 -41.27 -13.23 10.89
C ALA A 986 -42.61 -13.45 11.62
N ASN A 987 -43.19 -12.41 12.24
CA ASN A 987 -44.35 -12.52 13.15
C ASN A 987 -44.15 -13.53 14.31
N LEU A 988 -42.90 -13.72 14.75
CA LEU A 988 -42.52 -14.59 15.87
C LEU A 988 -42.30 -13.82 17.18
N ALA A 989 -42.42 -12.49 17.13
CA ALA A 989 -42.27 -11.60 18.27
C ALA A 989 -43.49 -11.67 19.21
N LYS A 990 -43.28 -11.91 20.51
CA LYS A 990 -44.31 -11.77 21.54
C LYS A 990 -44.30 -10.32 22.06
N PRO A 991 -45.39 -9.55 21.91
CA PRO A 991 -45.51 -8.24 22.54
C PRO A 991 -45.51 -8.39 24.06
N ALA A 992 -44.92 -7.44 24.78
CA ALA A 992 -44.95 -7.41 26.24
C ALA A 992 -46.40 -7.40 26.76
N THR A 993 -46.70 -8.19 27.80
CA THR A 993 -47.99 -8.14 28.50
C THR A 993 -48.00 -6.94 29.44
N ASP A 994 -49.03 -6.09 29.34
CA ASP A 994 -49.30 -5.01 30.29
C ASP A 994 -49.71 -5.62 31.66
N ASP A 995 -48.74 -5.87 32.54
CA ASP A 995 -48.97 -6.15 33.98
C ASP A 995 -47.96 -5.38 34.85
#